data_AF-A0A411HM90-F1
#
_entry.id   AF-A0A411HM90-F1
#
_cell.length_a   1.000
_cell.length_b   1.000
_cell.length_c   1.000
_cell.angle_alpha   90.00
_cell.angle_beta   90.00
_cell.angle_gamma   90.00
#
_symmetry.space_group_name_H-M   'P 1'
#
loop_
_entity.id
_entity.type
_entity.pdbx_description
1 polymer ?
#
loop_
_entity_poly.entity_id
_entity_poly.type
_entity_poly.pdbx_seq_one_letter_code
_entity_poly.pdbx_strand_id
1 'polypeptide(L)'
;MAAIGMCGTFDVENYGDLLFPLIAAHELRQRLPTPDLQKFSYFSKRAAQWPFDVVSLTEFAATVENLDGLIVGGGHIIRFDQDVAPGYLPPNNDLHHPSSLWLIPMLLALEQGLPVVWNAPAVYGDIPAWAAPLLTAALIGSKYIAVRDAASRQALMPFARDAEINIVPDTVFGIANLRDENISRECAALRQDIGLHKPYLVVQATVGLDAIARVLKKHAATFADYQVLLLPIGPVLGDAEKNIAHDFPTALRLPQWPNPLLLAELIGGAEAAIGISLHLAITALAYGVPVFRPQQSAHGKYGLLADFDTIHLFDNSSEISPQWLQQKLGKTALSVAVQKANAELKEHWDKVAAALNSSITRRVPACIRELWQKLPKAMETDFVFENKLSQAQNTIGHLRIEVADLRSSLSWRVTAPLRALAKFIQRLRNQRSTPTITAPHQTKSVAAIDIAAAGGIMQFEAIETCELRSEPYGWAAVEDLYSAQNAAALADTFPRDHYKAVKGYDGEKDYGYEARELVAMGSKAISHAADLSVAWQRLAADLLSPRYRAALSRLSGIDLSNLQMEANAFHYGPGAWLGPHLDLRDKIVTHVLYFNPSWNIADGGCLQILRSSSMRDAAHVVAPIVGSSALLVRSDKSWHAVSRVDPRCTESRRSVTVTFYRDHSVSTMWPPGDATPTHDYI
;
A
#
# COMPACT_ATOMS: atom_id res chain seq x y z
N MET A 1 26.80 32.82 -6.94
CA MET A 1 25.84 31.99 -6.21
C MET A 1 25.14 31.12 -7.23
N ALA A 2 25.20 29.80 -7.09
CA ALA A 2 24.52 28.87 -7.99
C ALA A 2 23.18 28.47 -7.35
N ALA A 3 22.06 28.74 -8.03
CA ALA A 3 20.72 28.46 -7.55
C ALA A 3 20.32 27.03 -7.94
N ILE A 4 20.40 26.09 -6.99
CA ILE A 4 20.18 24.67 -7.25
C ILE A 4 18.84 24.27 -6.64
N GLY A 5 17.93 23.74 -7.46
CA GLY A 5 16.70 23.12 -6.97
C GLY A 5 16.96 21.70 -6.48
N MET A 6 16.22 21.27 -5.46
CA MET A 6 16.14 19.88 -5.04
C MET A 6 14.68 19.52 -4.78
N CYS A 7 14.16 18.48 -5.44
CA CYS A 7 12.77 18.03 -5.26
C CYS A 7 12.69 16.81 -4.32
N GLY A 8 11.66 16.77 -3.47
CA GLY A 8 11.58 15.79 -2.39
C GLY A 8 10.28 15.83 -1.57
N THR A 9 10.16 14.90 -0.61
CA THR A 9 9.16 14.89 0.48
C THR A 9 9.72 15.63 1.71
N PHE A 10 10.11 16.89 1.52
CA PHE A 10 10.83 17.68 2.53
C PHE A 10 9.92 18.50 3.46
N ASP A 11 8.61 18.32 3.35
CA ASP A 11 7.54 19.05 4.04
C ASP A 11 6.69 18.15 4.97
N VAL A 12 7.08 16.88 5.12
CA VAL A 12 6.45 15.88 6.00
C VAL A 12 7.35 15.48 7.17
N GLU A 13 6.73 15.00 8.26
CA GLU A 13 7.43 14.47 9.44
C GLU A 13 7.97 13.06 9.18
N ASN A 14 8.99 12.97 8.31
CA ASN A 14 9.79 11.78 8.06
C ASN A 14 11.26 12.14 8.27
N TYR A 15 11.87 11.61 9.34
CA TYR A 15 13.24 11.88 9.74
C TYR A 15 14.25 11.78 8.57
N GLY A 16 14.16 10.70 7.79
CA GLY A 16 15.13 10.46 6.72
C GLY A 16 14.98 11.40 5.53
N ASP A 17 13.74 11.67 5.13
CA ASP A 17 13.46 12.55 3.99
C ASP A 17 13.98 13.97 4.26
N LEU A 18 13.89 14.43 5.51
CA LEU A 18 14.43 15.72 5.96
C LEU A 18 15.96 15.76 6.07
N LEU A 19 16.66 14.62 6.09
CA LEU A 19 18.14 14.60 6.10
C LEU A 19 18.75 14.80 4.71
N PHE A 20 18.14 14.28 3.64
CA PHE A 20 18.69 14.42 2.27
C PHE A 20 19.04 15.87 1.89
N PRO A 21 18.19 16.90 2.10
CA PRO A 21 18.53 18.27 1.73
C PRO A 21 19.53 18.93 2.67
N LEU A 22 19.67 18.45 3.92
CA LEU A 22 20.69 18.93 4.85
C LEU A 22 22.07 18.42 4.46
N ILE A 23 22.18 17.14 4.11
CA ILE A 23 23.41 16.50 3.64
C ILE A 23 23.82 17.08 2.28
N ALA A 24 22.88 17.21 1.33
CA ALA A 24 23.13 17.86 0.05
C ALA A 24 23.65 19.30 0.23
N ALA A 25 23.03 20.11 1.10
CA ALA A 25 23.49 21.48 1.35
C ALA A 25 24.92 21.55 1.91
N HIS A 26 25.30 20.60 2.78
CA HIS A 26 26.65 20.52 3.32
C HIS A 26 27.67 20.09 2.25
N GLU A 27 27.43 18.97 1.58
CA GLU A 27 28.35 18.37 0.62
C GLU A 27 28.54 19.24 -0.64
N LEU A 28 27.51 19.98 -1.07
CA LEU A 28 27.63 20.98 -2.14
C LEU A 28 28.45 22.20 -1.70
N ARG A 29 28.33 22.68 -0.45
CA ARG A 29 29.12 23.81 0.06
C ARG A 29 30.62 23.52 0.12
N GLN A 30 31.01 22.25 0.26
CA GLN A 30 32.41 21.85 0.18
C GLN A 30 32.99 21.88 -1.25
N ARG A 31 32.14 21.86 -2.28
CA ARG A 31 32.54 21.62 -3.68
C ARG A 31 32.20 22.73 -4.67
N LEU A 32 31.16 23.52 -4.38
CA LEU A 32 30.67 24.60 -5.24
C LEU A 32 30.84 25.97 -4.55
N PRO A 33 31.19 27.03 -5.30
CA PRO A 33 31.30 28.37 -4.75
C PRO A 33 29.91 28.97 -4.50
N THR A 34 29.51 29.09 -3.23
CA THR A 34 28.22 29.70 -2.80
C THR A 34 26.98 29.03 -3.42
N PRO A 35 26.68 27.76 -3.15
CA PRO A 35 25.43 27.13 -3.59
C PRO A 35 24.26 27.62 -2.72
N ASP A 36 23.19 28.06 -3.37
CA ASP A 36 21.86 28.19 -2.78
C ASP A 36 21.06 26.93 -3.11
N LEU A 37 20.59 26.19 -2.10
CA LEU A 37 19.86 24.94 -2.29
C LEU A 37 18.39 25.13 -1.93
N GLN A 38 17.58 25.39 -2.96
CA GLN A 38 16.14 25.57 -2.86
C GLN A 38 15.46 24.19 -2.83
N LYS A 39 14.57 23.99 -1.85
CA LYS A 39 13.96 22.69 -1.56
C LYS A 39 12.50 22.74 -1.98
N PHE A 40 12.07 21.81 -2.82
CA PHE A 40 10.74 21.78 -3.42
C PHE A 40 9.95 20.54 -2.97
N SER A 41 8.77 20.79 -2.42
CA SER A 41 7.78 19.77 -2.02
C SER A 41 6.38 20.32 -2.22
N TYR A 42 5.32 19.61 -1.86
CA TYR A 42 3.96 20.08 -2.13
C TYR A 42 3.60 21.36 -1.37
N PHE A 43 3.97 21.44 -0.09
CA PHE A 43 3.60 22.55 0.80
C PHE A 43 4.82 23.40 1.17
N SER A 44 4.67 24.72 1.06
CA SER A 44 5.71 25.65 1.50
C SER A 44 5.90 25.57 3.02
N LYS A 45 7.15 25.62 3.47
CA LYS A 45 7.54 25.61 4.89
C LYS A 45 8.50 26.75 5.18
N ARG A 46 8.58 27.19 6.44
CA ARG A 46 9.47 28.26 6.89
C ARG A 46 10.43 27.77 7.97
N ALA A 47 11.70 28.17 7.88
CA ALA A 47 12.76 27.78 8.81
C ALA A 47 12.50 28.14 10.29
N ALA A 48 11.55 29.04 10.56
CA ALA A 48 11.11 29.39 11.93
C ALA A 48 10.26 28.29 12.60
N GLN A 49 9.66 27.38 11.83
CA GLN A 49 8.76 26.31 12.30
C GLN A 49 9.08 24.94 11.68
N TRP A 50 10.11 24.87 10.84
CA TRP A 50 10.53 23.69 10.09
C TRP A 50 12.06 23.67 10.00
N PRO A 51 12.73 22.53 9.76
CA PRO A 51 14.20 22.48 9.77
C PRO A 51 14.91 23.36 8.73
N PHE A 52 14.19 23.82 7.71
CA PHE A 52 14.63 24.71 6.64
C PHE A 52 13.41 25.28 5.89
N ASP A 53 13.61 26.30 5.06
CA ASP A 53 12.59 26.75 4.12
C ASP A 53 12.35 25.70 3.01
N VAL A 54 11.08 25.55 2.62
CA VAL A 54 10.61 24.73 1.49
C VAL A 54 9.69 25.58 0.62
N VAL A 55 9.87 25.50 -0.69
CA VAL A 55 9.06 26.17 -1.72
C VAL A 55 8.03 25.18 -2.27
N SER A 56 6.80 25.63 -2.53
CA SER A 56 5.77 24.75 -3.10
C SER A 56 6.09 24.40 -4.55
N LEU A 57 5.87 23.15 -4.93
CA LEU A 57 5.92 22.68 -6.31
C LEU A 57 4.89 23.36 -7.22
N THR A 58 3.88 24.03 -6.66
CA THR A 58 2.96 24.90 -7.43
C THR A 58 3.67 26.11 -8.06
N GLU A 59 4.77 26.57 -7.45
CA GLU A 59 5.59 27.68 -7.92
C GLU A 59 6.66 27.22 -8.94
N PHE A 60 7.01 25.93 -8.95
CA PHE A 60 8.19 25.40 -9.67
C PHE A 60 8.21 25.73 -11.16
N ALA A 61 7.08 25.61 -11.85
CA ALA A 61 7.00 25.89 -13.30
C ALA A 61 7.29 27.37 -13.64
N ALA A 62 7.04 28.30 -12.71
CA ALA A 62 7.36 29.71 -12.86
C ALA A 62 8.78 30.06 -12.37
N THR A 63 9.37 29.27 -11.46
CA THR A 63 10.69 29.55 -10.89
C THR A 63 11.84 28.80 -11.55
N VAL A 64 11.58 27.72 -12.30
CA VAL A 64 12.62 26.83 -12.87
C VAL A 64 13.65 27.54 -13.76
N GLU A 65 13.28 28.60 -14.47
CA GLU A 65 14.20 29.41 -15.28
C GLU A 65 15.27 30.17 -14.47
N ASN A 66 15.06 30.32 -13.16
CA ASN A 66 15.98 30.98 -12.23
C ASN A 66 16.94 29.99 -11.55
N LEU A 67 16.90 28.71 -11.92
CA LEU A 67 17.78 27.67 -11.38
C LEU A 67 18.94 27.39 -12.36
N ASP A 68 20.11 27.08 -11.80
CA ASP A 68 21.30 26.63 -12.52
C ASP A 68 21.36 25.09 -12.65
N GLY A 69 20.53 24.35 -11.90
CA GLY A 69 20.49 22.89 -11.89
C GLY A 69 19.41 22.31 -10.98
N LEU A 70 19.11 21.01 -11.14
CA LEU A 70 18.12 20.28 -10.34
C LEU A 70 18.68 18.95 -9.82
N ILE A 71 18.44 18.70 -8.53
CA ILE A 71 18.71 17.45 -7.84
C ILE A 71 17.39 16.71 -7.57
N VAL A 72 17.27 15.47 -8.04
CA VAL A 72 16.23 14.55 -7.56
C VAL A 72 16.65 14.08 -6.17
N GLY A 73 15.81 14.33 -5.15
CA GLY A 73 16.07 13.93 -3.77
C GLY A 73 16.23 12.43 -3.59
N GLY A 74 16.72 12.02 -2.41
CA GLY A 74 16.88 10.61 -2.06
C GLY A 74 15.58 9.93 -1.63
N GLY A 75 15.68 8.73 -1.07
CA GLY A 75 14.55 8.00 -0.51
C GLY A 75 13.66 7.34 -1.56
N HIS A 76 12.47 6.88 -1.15
CA HIS A 76 11.51 6.17 -2.00
C HIS A 76 10.65 7.15 -2.83
N ILE A 77 11.29 8.04 -3.59
CA ILE A 77 10.58 9.07 -4.35
C ILE A 77 10.27 8.67 -5.79
N ILE A 78 11.03 7.72 -6.38
CA ILE A 78 10.77 7.23 -7.74
C ILE A 78 9.63 6.22 -7.70
N ARG A 79 8.41 6.74 -7.74
CA ARG A 79 7.18 5.94 -7.65
C ARG A 79 6.04 6.57 -8.44
N PHE A 80 5.00 5.78 -8.67
CA PHE A 80 3.83 6.11 -9.47
C PHE A 80 2.51 5.74 -8.80
N ASP A 81 2.56 5.03 -7.68
CA ASP A 81 1.41 4.77 -6.82
C ASP A 81 1.11 5.98 -5.91
N GLN A 82 -0.13 6.07 -5.44
CA GLN A 82 -0.59 7.21 -4.62
C GLN A 82 -0.35 7.02 -3.11
N ASP A 83 0.27 5.93 -2.67
CA ASP A 83 0.43 5.61 -1.24
C ASP A 83 1.69 6.27 -0.64
N VAL A 84 1.98 7.55 -0.97
CA VAL A 84 3.23 8.24 -0.57
C VAL A 84 3.37 8.32 0.95
N ALA A 85 2.38 8.91 1.60
CA ALA A 85 2.16 8.86 3.03
C ALA A 85 0.65 9.12 3.32
N PRO A 86 0.08 8.59 4.43
CA PRO A 86 -1.30 8.83 4.81
C PRO A 86 -1.72 10.30 4.75
N GLY A 87 -2.70 10.63 3.90
CA GLY A 87 -3.24 11.98 3.74
C GLY A 87 -2.32 12.98 3.02
N TYR A 88 -1.14 12.58 2.55
CA TYR A 88 -0.19 13.46 1.88
C TYR A 88 -0.47 13.55 0.37
N LEU A 89 -1.30 14.53 0.00
CA LEU A 89 -1.71 14.83 -1.37
C LEU A 89 -1.24 16.23 -1.80
N PRO A 90 -1.16 16.53 -3.11
CA PRO A 90 -0.87 17.87 -3.60
C PRO A 90 -1.91 18.91 -3.15
N PRO A 91 -1.54 20.21 -3.04
CA PRO A 91 -2.44 21.28 -2.61
C PRO A 91 -3.54 21.63 -3.63
N ASN A 92 -3.42 21.19 -4.89
CA ASN A 92 -4.35 21.43 -5.98
C ASN A 92 -4.34 20.28 -7.00
N ASN A 93 -5.32 20.30 -7.91
CA ASN A 93 -5.45 19.28 -8.97
C ASN A 93 -4.48 19.49 -10.16
N ASP A 94 -3.74 20.61 -10.18
CA ASP A 94 -2.79 20.92 -11.27
C ASP A 94 -1.49 20.10 -11.14
N LEU A 95 -1.20 19.56 -9.95
CA LEU A 95 -0.04 18.70 -9.68
C LEU A 95 -0.47 17.23 -9.65
N HIS A 96 0.05 16.42 -10.56
CA HIS A 96 -0.19 14.98 -10.56
C HIS A 96 0.52 14.29 -9.38
N HIS A 97 -0.20 13.46 -8.63
CA HIS A 97 0.35 12.68 -7.53
C HIS A 97 0.75 11.25 -7.97
N PRO A 98 1.97 10.77 -7.68
CA PRO A 98 3.09 11.42 -6.99
C PRO A 98 4.12 12.07 -7.95
N SER A 99 3.96 11.94 -9.27
CA SER A 99 5.01 12.29 -10.25
C SER A 99 5.46 13.76 -10.21
N SER A 100 4.62 14.68 -9.74
CA SER A 100 5.02 16.08 -9.52
C SER A 100 6.07 16.27 -8.41
N LEU A 101 6.29 15.29 -7.53
CA LEU A 101 7.37 15.35 -6.52
C LEU A 101 8.77 15.15 -7.12
N TRP A 102 8.89 14.58 -8.32
CA TRP A 102 10.20 14.26 -8.91
C TRP A 102 10.22 14.37 -10.44
N LEU A 103 9.39 13.61 -11.15
CA LEU A 103 9.44 13.45 -12.60
C LEU A 103 9.06 14.73 -13.36
N ILE A 104 8.00 15.42 -12.96
CA ILE A 104 7.59 16.67 -13.64
C ILE A 104 8.63 17.78 -13.44
N PRO A 105 9.15 18.04 -12.22
CA PRO A 105 10.29 18.95 -12.02
C PRO A 105 11.50 18.63 -12.91
N MET A 106 11.86 17.35 -13.04
CA MET A 106 12.94 16.93 -13.94
C MET A 106 12.69 17.30 -15.39
N LEU A 107 11.50 16.99 -15.93
CA LEU A 107 11.17 17.26 -17.33
C LEU A 107 11.19 18.76 -17.63
N LEU A 108 10.68 19.59 -16.71
CA LEU A 108 10.73 21.05 -16.81
C LEU A 108 12.16 21.60 -16.74
N ALA A 109 13.00 21.07 -15.84
CA ALA A 109 14.42 21.46 -15.76
C ALA A 109 15.20 21.05 -17.02
N LEU A 110 14.93 19.86 -17.57
CA LEU A 110 15.51 19.42 -18.85
C LEU A 110 15.01 20.28 -20.03
N GLU A 111 13.76 20.72 -20.02
CA GLU A 111 13.22 21.65 -21.02
C GLU A 111 13.95 23.00 -21.00
N GLN A 112 14.27 23.54 -19.83
CA GLN A 112 15.13 24.72 -19.69
C GLN A 112 16.62 24.44 -20.00
N GLY A 113 16.99 23.18 -20.24
CA GLY A 113 18.37 22.77 -20.57
C GLY A 113 19.31 22.72 -19.38
N LEU A 114 18.76 22.65 -18.16
CA LEU A 114 19.51 22.58 -16.91
C LEU A 114 20.14 21.20 -16.68
N PRO A 115 21.29 21.11 -15.99
CA PRO A 115 21.82 19.84 -15.50
C PRO A 115 20.88 19.24 -14.44
N VAL A 116 20.39 18.02 -14.71
CA VAL A 116 19.60 17.21 -13.78
C VAL A 116 20.44 16.04 -13.26
N VAL A 117 20.45 15.85 -11.94
CA VAL A 117 21.24 14.83 -11.25
C VAL A 117 20.40 14.09 -10.19
N TRP A 118 20.75 12.83 -9.91
CA TRP A 118 19.98 11.98 -8.98
C TRP A 118 20.78 11.73 -7.68
N ASN A 119 20.25 12.16 -6.53
CA ASN A 119 20.87 11.97 -5.21
C ASN A 119 20.46 10.62 -4.59
N ALA A 120 20.85 9.53 -5.24
CA ALA A 120 20.61 8.16 -4.78
C ALA A 120 19.17 7.81 -4.36
N PRO A 121 18.10 8.21 -5.08
CA PRO A 121 16.77 7.71 -4.77
C PRO A 121 16.63 6.20 -5.03
N ALA A 122 15.53 5.64 -4.54
CA ALA A 122 15.10 4.27 -4.78
C ALA A 122 13.74 4.23 -5.48
N VAL A 123 13.51 3.16 -6.25
CA VAL A 123 12.23 2.87 -6.92
C VAL A 123 11.28 2.15 -5.97
N TYR A 124 10.01 2.51 -5.99
CA TYR A 124 8.95 1.81 -5.28
C TYR A 124 7.76 1.53 -6.20
N GLY A 125 7.25 0.29 -6.13
CA GLY A 125 6.16 -0.21 -6.95
C GLY A 125 6.56 -0.45 -8.41
N ASP A 126 5.56 -0.82 -9.22
CA ASP A 126 5.70 -1.00 -10.66
C ASP A 126 5.65 0.34 -11.40
N ILE A 127 6.38 0.43 -12.52
CA ILE A 127 6.38 1.61 -13.39
C ILE A 127 5.27 1.42 -14.44
N PRO A 128 4.22 2.26 -14.45
CA PRO A 128 3.09 2.10 -15.36
C PRO A 128 3.47 2.44 -16.81
N ALA A 129 2.82 1.79 -17.77
CA ALA A 129 3.16 1.90 -19.18
C ALA A 129 3.12 3.35 -19.72
N TRP A 130 2.19 4.19 -19.23
CA TRP A 130 2.10 5.61 -19.60
C TRP A 130 3.33 6.43 -19.21
N ALA A 131 4.04 6.04 -18.16
CA ALA A 131 5.22 6.75 -17.66
C ALA A 131 6.49 6.42 -18.46
N ALA A 132 6.51 5.32 -19.21
CA ALA A 132 7.68 4.86 -19.97
C ALA A 132 8.35 5.94 -20.86
N PRO A 133 7.63 6.70 -21.72
CA PRO A 133 8.24 7.75 -22.54
C PRO A 133 8.79 8.92 -21.71
N LEU A 134 8.11 9.28 -20.62
CA LEU A 134 8.51 10.35 -19.71
C LEU A 134 9.80 9.99 -18.96
N LEU A 135 9.83 8.79 -18.36
CA LEU A 135 10.98 8.27 -17.63
C LEU A 135 12.19 8.06 -18.56
N THR A 136 11.99 7.54 -19.77
CA THR A 136 13.05 7.41 -20.77
C THR A 136 13.65 8.79 -21.12
N ALA A 137 12.82 9.81 -21.29
CA ALA A 137 13.31 11.16 -21.57
C ALA A 137 14.07 11.77 -20.38
N ALA A 138 13.56 11.57 -19.15
CA ALA A 138 14.19 12.01 -17.91
C ALA A 138 15.55 11.35 -17.67
N LEU A 139 15.67 10.03 -17.87
CA LEU A 139 16.95 9.30 -17.76
C LEU A 139 17.96 9.77 -18.82
N ILE A 140 17.59 9.77 -20.10
CA ILE A 140 18.50 10.17 -21.20
C ILE A 140 18.93 11.64 -21.09
N GLY A 141 18.09 12.52 -20.54
CA GLY A 141 18.42 13.93 -20.34
C GLY A 141 19.28 14.21 -19.11
N SER A 142 19.28 13.31 -18.12
CA SER A 142 20.02 13.50 -16.86
C SER A 142 21.53 13.46 -17.08
N LYS A 143 22.27 14.34 -16.40
CA LYS A 143 23.73 14.43 -16.47
C LYS A 143 24.44 13.37 -15.63
N TYR A 144 23.83 12.98 -14.53
CA TYR A 144 24.36 11.96 -13.62
C TYR A 144 23.21 11.23 -12.93
N ILE A 145 23.17 9.91 -13.11
CA ILE A 145 22.13 9.04 -12.55
C ILE A 145 22.79 8.09 -11.55
N ALA A 146 22.35 8.19 -10.31
CA ALA A 146 22.72 7.29 -9.23
C ALA A 146 21.45 6.89 -8.48
N VAL A 147 21.35 5.61 -8.13
CA VAL A 147 20.29 5.05 -7.28
C VAL A 147 20.92 4.31 -6.11
N ARG A 148 20.17 4.14 -5.03
CA ARG A 148 20.68 3.53 -3.80
C ARG A 148 20.97 2.03 -3.91
N ASP A 149 20.21 1.30 -4.73
CA ASP A 149 20.19 -0.16 -4.68
C ASP A 149 20.00 -0.83 -6.05
N ALA A 150 20.39 -2.11 -6.12
CA ALA A 150 20.37 -2.89 -7.35
C ALA A 150 18.96 -3.12 -7.89
N ALA A 151 17.95 -3.22 -7.02
CA ALA A 151 16.55 -3.37 -7.41
C ALA A 151 16.07 -2.11 -8.16
N SER A 152 16.38 -0.92 -7.63
CA SER A 152 16.11 0.36 -8.28
C SER A 152 16.80 0.48 -9.64
N ARG A 153 18.07 0.06 -9.74
CA ARG A 153 18.79 0.03 -11.04
C ARG A 153 18.13 -0.92 -12.03
N GLN A 154 17.72 -2.10 -11.57
CA GLN A 154 17.06 -3.10 -12.41
C GLN A 154 15.69 -2.62 -12.91
N ALA A 155 14.91 -1.93 -12.08
CA ALA A 155 13.61 -1.36 -12.45
C ALA A 155 13.73 -0.23 -13.50
N LEU A 156 14.80 0.57 -13.44
CA LEU A 156 15.05 1.67 -14.39
C LEU A 156 15.73 1.23 -15.69
N MET A 157 16.44 0.10 -15.70
CA MET A 157 17.21 -0.39 -16.86
C MET A 157 16.41 -0.46 -18.18
N PRO A 158 15.13 -0.89 -18.22
CA PRO A 158 14.34 -0.93 -19.46
C PRO A 158 14.14 0.44 -20.13
N PHE A 159 14.26 1.53 -19.37
CA PHE A 159 14.02 2.90 -19.81
C PHE A 159 15.32 3.69 -20.05
N ALA A 160 16.45 3.20 -19.54
CA ALA A 160 17.74 3.90 -19.58
C ALA A 160 18.36 4.00 -20.98
N ARG A 161 18.08 3.02 -21.85
CA ARG A 161 18.83 2.78 -23.11
C ARG A 161 20.33 2.67 -22.83
N ASP A 162 21.11 3.65 -23.28
CA ASP A 162 22.57 3.73 -23.13
C ASP A 162 23.00 4.55 -21.89
N ALA A 163 22.05 5.10 -21.11
CA ALA A 163 22.35 5.93 -19.95
C ALA A 163 22.91 5.09 -18.78
N GLU A 164 24.06 5.50 -18.24
CA GLU A 164 24.68 4.83 -17.11
C GLU A 164 23.97 5.14 -15.79
N ILE A 165 23.40 4.09 -15.17
CA ILE A 165 22.82 4.15 -13.83
C ILE A 165 23.84 3.59 -12.83
N ASN A 166 24.37 4.47 -11.99
CA ASN A 166 25.29 4.14 -10.90
C ASN A 166 24.50 3.56 -9.71
N ILE A 167 25.11 2.65 -8.94
CA ILE A 167 24.64 2.29 -7.59
C ILE A 167 25.60 2.96 -6.61
N VAL A 168 25.05 3.67 -5.62
CA VAL A 168 25.81 4.32 -4.55
C VAL A 168 25.12 4.07 -3.20
N PRO A 169 25.80 4.22 -2.06
CA PRO A 169 25.15 4.11 -0.75
C PRO A 169 24.01 5.10 -0.56
N ASP A 170 23.14 4.84 0.43
CA ASP A 170 22.16 5.83 0.87
C ASP A 170 22.88 7.09 1.35
N THR A 171 22.54 8.26 0.81
CA THR A 171 23.28 9.49 1.12
C THR A 171 23.11 9.94 2.59
N VAL A 172 22.17 9.35 3.34
CA VAL A 172 22.04 9.51 4.80
C VAL A 172 23.25 8.95 5.58
N PHE A 173 24.11 8.08 5.02
CA PHE A 173 25.37 7.71 5.68
C PHE A 173 26.29 8.94 5.92
N GLY A 174 26.16 9.99 5.09
CA GLY A 174 26.86 11.27 5.29
C GLY A 174 26.39 12.09 6.51
N ILE A 175 25.41 11.62 7.30
CA ILE A 175 24.91 12.33 8.50
C ILE A 175 25.99 12.63 9.53
N ALA A 176 27.02 11.80 9.64
CA ALA A 176 28.14 12.01 10.55
C ALA A 176 29.01 13.23 10.16
N ASN A 177 29.02 13.63 8.87
CA ASN A 177 29.76 14.80 8.39
C ASN A 177 29.08 16.14 8.77
N LEU A 178 27.80 16.11 9.17
CA LEU A 178 27.04 17.31 9.50
C LEU A 178 27.39 17.92 10.88
N ARG A 179 28.30 17.31 11.64
CA ARG A 179 28.53 17.64 13.04
C ARG A 179 29.98 17.56 13.49
N ASP A 180 30.26 18.35 14.52
CA ASP A 180 31.40 18.18 15.41
C ASP A 180 31.18 16.98 16.35
N GLU A 181 32.26 16.42 16.90
CA GLU A 181 32.21 15.27 17.83
C GLU A 181 31.50 15.57 19.17
N ASN A 182 31.26 16.85 19.48
CA ASN A 182 30.64 17.29 20.73
C ASN A 182 29.12 17.39 20.61
N ILE A 183 28.42 17.00 21.68
CA ILE A 183 26.98 17.21 21.83
C ILE A 183 26.62 18.70 21.74
N SER A 184 25.57 19.06 21.00
CA SER A 184 25.11 20.45 20.89
C SER A 184 24.52 20.95 22.21
N ARG A 185 24.43 22.28 22.36
CA ARG A 185 23.79 22.89 23.55
C ARG A 185 22.31 22.55 23.60
N GLU A 186 21.67 22.51 22.43
CA GLU A 186 20.28 22.19 22.20
C GLU A 186 19.98 20.73 22.56
N CYS A 187 20.85 19.79 22.18
CA CYS A 187 20.73 18.38 22.56
C CYS A 187 21.03 18.18 24.06
N ALA A 188 22.03 18.87 24.62
CA ALA A 188 22.31 18.83 26.05
C ALA A 188 21.14 19.36 26.90
N ALA A 189 20.52 20.47 26.49
CA ALA A 189 19.32 21.00 27.13
C ALA A 189 18.13 20.04 27.02
N LEU A 190 17.84 19.53 25.82
CA LEU A 190 16.76 18.54 25.61
C LEU A 190 16.95 17.29 26.46
N ARG A 191 18.19 16.78 26.58
CA ARG A 191 18.52 15.65 27.48
C ARG A 191 18.29 15.99 28.94
N GLN A 192 18.60 17.21 29.37
CA GLN A 192 18.34 17.66 30.74
C GLN A 192 16.83 17.74 31.01
N ASP A 193 16.06 18.31 30.10
CA ASP A 193 14.61 18.50 30.25
C ASP A 193 13.85 17.16 30.33
N ILE A 194 14.26 16.14 29.57
CA ILE A 194 13.64 14.80 29.59
C ILE A 194 14.26 13.86 30.64
N GLY A 195 15.28 14.28 31.39
CA GLY A 195 15.95 13.47 32.42
C GLY A 195 16.89 12.38 31.88
N LEU A 196 17.46 12.55 30.68
CA LEU A 196 18.32 11.58 30.00
C LEU A 196 19.80 11.72 30.37
N HIS A 197 20.14 11.15 31.53
CA HIS A 197 21.45 11.30 32.19
C HIS A 197 22.33 10.05 32.18
N LYS A 198 21.74 8.85 32.00
CA LYS A 198 22.44 7.57 31.92
C LYS A 198 22.77 7.18 30.46
N PRO A 199 23.60 6.15 30.23
CA PRO A 199 23.60 5.39 28.97
C PRO A 199 22.17 4.96 28.59
N TYR A 200 21.86 4.83 27.31
CA TYR A 200 20.46 4.62 26.89
C TYR A 200 20.29 3.87 25.57
N LEU A 201 19.12 3.26 25.43
CA LEU A 201 18.66 2.59 24.23
C LEU A 201 17.62 3.47 23.52
N VAL A 202 17.79 3.67 22.21
CA VAL A 202 16.74 4.26 21.37
C VAL A 202 15.82 3.16 20.86
N VAL A 203 14.52 3.30 21.11
CA VAL A 203 13.47 2.42 20.59
C VAL A 203 12.57 3.24 19.68
N GLN A 204 12.42 2.82 18.43
CA GLN A 204 11.48 3.44 17.51
C GLN A 204 10.06 3.32 18.06
N ALA A 205 9.28 4.40 17.99
CA ALA A 205 7.89 4.46 18.45
C ALA A 205 6.90 3.71 17.51
N THR A 206 7.16 2.43 17.26
CA THR A 206 6.47 1.59 16.27
C THR A 206 6.13 0.21 16.85
N VAL A 207 5.06 -0.41 16.36
CA VAL A 207 4.64 -1.76 16.75
C VAL A 207 5.60 -2.84 16.21
N GLY A 208 5.55 -4.05 16.77
CA GLY A 208 6.39 -5.18 16.31
C GLY A 208 7.77 -5.24 16.96
N LEU A 209 7.95 -4.61 18.12
CA LEU A 209 9.18 -4.65 18.94
C LEU A 209 8.97 -5.38 20.29
N ASP A 210 7.90 -6.16 20.38
CA ASP A 210 7.40 -6.86 21.57
C ASP A 210 8.47 -7.74 22.25
N ALA A 211 9.31 -8.43 21.47
CA ALA A 211 10.38 -9.27 22.01
C ALA A 211 11.43 -8.47 22.79
N ILE A 212 11.73 -7.24 22.34
CA ILE A 212 12.63 -6.32 23.04
C ILE A 212 11.97 -5.82 24.33
N ALA A 213 10.70 -5.42 24.29
CA ALA A 213 9.97 -5.02 25.49
C ALA A 213 9.92 -6.15 26.53
N ARG A 214 9.62 -7.39 26.09
CA ARG A 214 9.60 -8.59 26.95
C ARG A 214 10.94 -8.83 27.63
N VAL A 215 12.07 -8.82 26.90
CA VAL A 215 13.39 -9.10 27.52
C VAL A 215 13.81 -7.98 28.49
N LEU A 216 13.60 -6.70 28.14
CA LEU A 216 13.93 -5.57 29.02
C LEU A 216 13.06 -5.57 30.29
N LYS A 217 11.77 -5.88 30.18
CA LYS A 217 10.84 -5.99 31.32
C LYS A 217 11.13 -7.20 32.21
N LYS A 218 11.37 -8.38 31.62
CA LYS A 218 11.66 -9.64 32.33
C LYS A 218 13.01 -9.60 33.06
N HIS A 219 13.97 -8.87 32.52
CA HIS A 219 15.34 -8.77 33.05
C HIS A 219 15.72 -7.32 33.44
N ALA A 220 14.76 -6.56 33.99
CA ALA A 220 14.95 -5.14 34.32
C ALA A 220 16.19 -4.86 35.19
N ALA A 221 16.56 -5.77 36.10
CA ALA A 221 17.77 -5.67 36.92
C ALA A 221 19.08 -5.75 36.10
N THR A 222 19.10 -6.53 35.01
CA THR A 222 20.25 -6.63 34.08
C THR A 222 20.43 -5.36 33.25
N PHE A 223 19.36 -4.60 33.03
CA PHE A 223 19.36 -3.39 32.21
C PHE A 223 19.16 -2.09 33.01
N ALA A 224 19.27 -2.14 34.35
CA ALA A 224 18.98 -1.02 35.25
C ALA A 224 19.90 0.22 35.10
N ASP A 225 21.06 0.02 34.47
CA ASP A 225 22.00 1.10 34.14
C ASP A 225 21.64 1.86 32.86
N TYR A 226 20.71 1.33 32.05
CA TYR A 226 20.26 1.96 30.81
C TYR A 226 18.91 2.65 31.00
N GLN A 227 18.76 3.84 30.42
CA GLN A 227 17.45 4.43 30.15
C GLN A 227 16.93 3.96 28.79
N VAL A 228 15.62 3.97 28.59
CA VAL A 228 15.00 3.75 27.27
C VAL A 228 14.40 5.07 26.81
N LEU A 229 14.68 5.46 25.57
CA LEU A 229 14.11 6.64 24.91
C LEU A 229 13.25 6.17 23.75
N LEU A 230 11.95 6.47 23.78
CA LEU A 230 11.06 6.25 22.64
C LEU A 230 11.25 7.40 21.64
N LEU A 231 11.52 7.08 20.38
CA LEU A 231 11.68 8.06 19.30
C LEU A 231 10.74 7.75 18.12
N PRO A 232 9.78 8.63 17.80
CA PRO A 232 9.10 8.63 16.51
C PRO A 232 10.09 9.01 15.40
N ILE A 233 10.28 8.12 14.41
CA ILE A 233 11.20 8.33 13.28
C ILE A 233 10.44 8.81 12.05
N GLY A 234 9.24 8.29 11.82
CA GLY A 234 8.31 8.84 10.83
C GLY A 234 6.90 8.98 11.38
N PRO A 235 6.60 10.04 12.16
CA PRO A 235 5.23 10.36 12.57
C PRO A 235 4.21 10.34 11.43
N VAL A 236 4.58 10.85 10.24
CA VAL A 236 3.71 10.83 9.05
C VAL A 236 3.39 9.41 8.56
N LEU A 237 4.21 8.41 8.91
CA LEU A 237 4.02 6.99 8.60
C LEU A 237 3.36 6.21 9.76
N GLY A 238 2.91 6.90 10.82
CA GLY A 238 2.21 6.31 11.96
C GLY A 238 3.07 5.99 13.19
N ASP A 239 4.36 6.31 13.20
CA ASP A 239 5.17 6.21 14.42
C ASP A 239 4.61 7.14 15.51
N ALA A 240 4.22 6.59 16.66
CA ALA A 240 3.72 7.36 17.79
C ALA A 240 3.98 6.63 19.11
N GLU A 241 4.49 7.35 20.12
CA GLU A 241 4.87 6.76 21.42
C GLU A 241 3.70 6.02 22.07
N LYS A 242 2.46 6.54 21.92
CA LYS A 242 1.22 5.93 22.40
C LYS A 242 1.01 4.49 21.93
N ASN A 243 1.58 4.10 20.79
CA ASN A 243 1.41 2.78 20.19
C ASN A 243 2.16 1.68 20.97
N ILE A 244 3.21 2.04 21.71
CA ILE A 244 4.06 1.10 22.49
C ILE A 244 4.32 1.54 23.94
N ALA A 245 3.77 2.68 24.38
CA ALA A 245 3.97 3.22 25.72
C ALA A 245 3.55 2.27 26.86
N HIS A 246 2.66 1.31 26.60
CA HIS A 246 2.26 0.28 27.56
C HIS A 246 3.40 -0.72 27.86
N ASP A 247 4.19 -1.04 26.84
CA ASP A 247 5.27 -2.03 26.91
C ASP A 247 6.54 -1.46 27.52
N PHE A 248 6.71 -0.14 27.45
CA PHE A 248 7.83 0.63 27.99
C PHE A 248 7.37 1.70 29.01
N PRO A 249 6.81 1.31 30.17
CA PRO A 249 6.16 2.23 31.10
C PRO A 249 7.11 3.24 31.76
N THR A 250 8.42 2.93 31.81
CA THR A 250 9.47 3.79 32.38
C THR A 250 10.33 4.50 31.32
N ALA A 251 10.00 4.36 30.03
CA ALA A 251 10.77 4.99 28.97
C ALA A 251 10.53 6.51 28.91
N LEU A 252 11.62 7.22 28.66
CA LEU A 252 11.64 8.64 28.35
C LEU A 252 11.01 8.89 26.98
N ARG A 253 10.52 10.11 26.82
CA ARG A 253 9.72 10.58 25.69
C ARG A 253 10.13 12.00 25.34
N LEU A 254 9.89 12.41 24.10
CA LEU A 254 10.14 13.79 23.71
C LEU A 254 8.85 14.62 23.85
N PRO A 255 8.91 15.86 24.37
CA PRO A 255 7.72 16.69 24.53
C PRO A 255 7.11 17.11 23.18
N GLN A 256 7.92 17.13 22.13
CA GLN A 256 7.55 17.38 20.73
C GLN A 256 8.56 16.68 19.81
N TRP A 257 8.19 16.44 18.56
CA TRP A 257 9.12 15.94 17.56
C TRP A 257 10.18 17.02 17.25
N PRO A 258 11.48 16.78 17.50
CA PRO A 258 12.49 17.82 17.40
C PRO A 258 13.05 17.93 15.97
N ASN A 259 13.92 18.91 15.75
CA ASN A 259 14.69 19.03 14.51
C ASN A 259 15.40 17.69 14.18
N PRO A 260 15.43 17.22 12.91
CA PRO A 260 16.04 15.95 12.55
C PRO A 260 17.52 15.86 12.94
N LEU A 261 18.26 16.98 12.97
CA LEU A 261 19.63 16.94 13.48
C LEU A 261 19.67 16.60 14.97
N LEU A 262 18.70 16.98 15.81
CA LEU A 262 18.64 16.55 17.21
C LEU A 262 18.30 15.07 17.33
N LEU A 263 17.41 14.53 16.48
CA LEU A 263 17.18 13.09 16.40
C LEU A 263 18.48 12.34 16.04
N ALA A 264 19.28 12.88 15.11
CA ALA A 264 20.57 12.30 14.76
C ALA A 264 21.56 12.27 15.94
N GLU A 265 21.58 13.27 16.83
CA GLU A 265 22.40 13.22 18.06
C GLU A 265 21.86 12.21 19.08
N LEU A 266 20.54 12.11 19.23
CA LEU A 266 19.93 11.17 20.17
C LEU A 266 20.14 9.72 19.72
N ILE A 267 20.04 9.45 18.42
CA ILE A 267 20.39 8.13 17.84
C ILE A 267 21.90 7.90 17.95
N GLY A 268 22.70 8.86 17.50
CA GLY A 268 24.17 8.79 17.52
C GLY A 268 24.77 8.79 18.92
N GLY A 269 24.02 9.17 19.95
CA GLY A 269 24.39 9.19 21.36
C GLY A 269 24.05 7.92 22.12
N ALA A 270 23.23 7.02 21.55
CA ALA A 270 22.74 5.82 22.20
C ALA A 270 23.76 4.67 22.27
N GLU A 271 23.48 3.68 23.12
CA GLU A 271 24.23 2.43 23.24
C GLU A 271 23.70 1.33 22.30
N ALA A 272 22.46 1.51 21.81
CA ALA A 272 21.88 0.76 20.71
C ALA A 272 20.67 1.50 20.12
N ALA A 273 20.37 1.23 18.85
CA ALA A 273 19.16 1.66 18.17
C ALA A 273 18.28 0.45 17.81
N ILE A 274 16.98 0.53 18.10
CA ILE A 274 16.05 -0.60 17.99
C ILE A 274 14.84 -0.16 17.15
N GLY A 275 14.58 -0.81 16.02
CA GLY A 275 13.44 -0.44 15.18
C GLY A 275 13.44 -1.01 13.76
N ILE A 276 12.43 -0.63 12.98
CA ILE A 276 12.20 -1.09 11.60
C ILE A 276 12.56 -0.02 10.56
N SER A 277 12.69 1.25 10.93
CA SER A 277 13.04 2.33 10.01
C SER A 277 14.43 2.13 9.42
N LEU A 278 14.58 2.38 8.11
CA LEU A 278 15.86 2.30 7.41
C LEU A 278 16.80 3.42 7.86
N HIS A 279 16.31 4.65 7.95
CA HIS A 279 17.14 5.81 8.29
C HIS A 279 17.55 5.84 9.78
N LEU A 280 16.77 5.21 10.67
CA LEU A 280 17.22 4.91 12.03
C LEU A 280 18.47 4.03 12.02
N ALA A 281 18.44 2.94 11.25
CA ALA A 281 19.57 2.01 11.14
C ALA A 281 20.79 2.70 10.51
N ILE A 282 20.63 3.39 9.37
CA ILE A 282 21.73 4.10 8.71
C ILE A 282 22.37 5.14 9.63
N THR A 283 21.55 5.92 10.35
CA THR A 283 22.07 6.91 11.32
C THR A 283 22.88 6.22 12.42
N ALA A 284 22.32 5.18 13.04
CA ALA A 284 23.00 4.44 14.10
C ALA A 284 24.34 3.89 13.62
N LEU A 285 24.38 3.24 12.45
CA LEU A 285 25.59 2.72 11.82
C LEU A 285 26.63 3.81 11.54
N ALA A 286 26.20 4.98 11.05
CA ALA A 286 27.08 6.13 10.78
C ALA A 286 27.76 6.69 12.04
N TYR A 287 27.19 6.45 13.23
CA TYR A 287 27.76 6.80 14.54
C TYR A 287 28.35 5.60 15.31
N GLY A 288 28.45 4.42 14.69
CA GLY A 288 28.98 3.21 15.35
C GLY A 288 28.04 2.59 16.40
N VAL A 289 26.77 2.95 16.40
CA VAL A 289 25.75 2.44 17.33
C VAL A 289 25.17 1.12 16.76
N PRO A 290 25.16 0.02 17.53
CA PRO A 290 24.61 -1.26 17.08
C PRO A 290 23.09 -1.20 16.89
N VAL A 291 22.58 -1.98 15.94
CA VAL A 291 21.17 -1.89 15.50
C VAL A 291 20.44 -3.21 15.68
N PHE A 292 19.34 -3.21 16.43
CA PHE A 292 18.48 -4.38 16.62
C PHE A 292 17.20 -4.26 15.79
N ARG A 293 16.89 -5.28 14.99
CA ARG A 293 15.76 -5.25 14.04
C ARG A 293 14.98 -6.58 14.03
N PRO A 294 13.64 -6.56 13.91
CA PRO A 294 12.88 -7.78 13.63
C PRO A 294 13.35 -8.43 12.31
N GLN A 295 13.52 -9.75 12.30
CA GLN A 295 13.93 -10.51 11.10
C GLN A 295 12.94 -10.33 9.95
N GLN A 296 11.65 -10.19 10.25
CA GLN A 296 10.59 -9.87 9.29
C GLN A 296 10.86 -8.54 8.53
N SER A 297 11.64 -7.62 9.11
CA SER A 297 12.03 -6.32 8.56
C SER A 297 13.46 -6.29 7.98
N ALA A 298 13.97 -7.45 7.51
CA ALA A 298 15.29 -7.59 6.89
C ALA A 298 15.29 -7.66 5.36
N HIS A 299 14.12 -7.82 4.72
CA HIS A 299 14.00 -8.04 3.27
C HIS A 299 13.57 -6.79 2.49
N GLY A 300 13.56 -6.88 1.15
CA GLY A 300 13.16 -5.78 0.27
C GLY A 300 14.10 -4.57 0.38
N LYS A 301 13.55 -3.38 0.64
CA LYS A 301 14.31 -2.12 0.77
C LYS A 301 15.38 -2.12 1.86
N TYR A 302 15.32 -3.08 2.79
CA TYR A 302 16.31 -3.24 3.85
C TYR A 302 17.49 -4.14 3.44
N GLY A 303 17.48 -4.74 2.25
CA GLY A 303 18.55 -5.64 1.78
C GLY A 303 19.94 -4.99 1.73
N LEU A 304 20.01 -3.66 1.54
CA LEU A 304 21.27 -2.89 1.60
C LEU A 304 21.95 -2.92 2.98
N LEU A 305 21.21 -3.31 4.03
CA LEU A 305 21.72 -3.43 5.39
C LEU A 305 22.38 -4.79 5.67
N ALA A 306 22.27 -5.78 4.77
CA ALA A 306 22.70 -7.16 5.03
C ALA A 306 24.21 -7.30 5.31
N ASP A 307 25.04 -6.41 4.77
CA ASP A 307 26.51 -6.48 4.84
C ASP A 307 27.11 -5.75 6.08
N PHE A 308 26.29 -5.38 7.07
CA PHE A 308 26.72 -4.63 8.25
C PHE A 308 26.72 -5.50 9.53
N ASP A 309 27.92 -5.87 10.00
CA ASP A 309 28.14 -6.78 11.14
C ASP A 309 27.48 -6.35 12.47
N THR A 310 27.25 -5.05 12.65
CA THR A 310 26.62 -4.44 13.84
C THR A 310 25.09 -4.42 13.77
N ILE A 311 24.49 -5.08 12.78
CA ILE A 311 23.05 -5.31 12.71
C ILE A 311 22.72 -6.68 13.30
N HIS A 312 21.72 -6.68 14.17
CA HIS A 312 21.38 -7.82 15.01
C HIS A 312 19.89 -8.13 14.83
N LEU A 313 19.62 -9.12 13.98
CA LEU A 313 18.25 -9.58 13.72
C LEU A 313 17.73 -10.40 14.91
N PHE A 314 16.49 -10.15 15.30
CA PHE A 314 15.76 -10.95 16.28
C PHE A 314 14.42 -11.40 15.72
N ASP A 315 13.92 -12.56 16.16
CA ASP A 315 12.55 -12.97 15.88
C ASP A 315 11.61 -12.37 16.93
N ASN A 316 10.64 -11.55 16.50
CA ASN A 316 9.68 -10.93 17.41
C ASN A 316 8.70 -11.93 18.06
N SER A 317 8.58 -13.16 17.53
CA SER A 317 7.75 -14.22 18.12
C SER A 317 8.46 -15.01 19.24
N SER A 318 9.78 -14.96 19.31
CA SER A 318 10.62 -15.72 20.25
C SER A 318 10.99 -14.92 21.52
N GLU A 319 11.61 -15.61 22.50
CA GLU A 319 12.33 -14.92 23.59
C GLU A 319 13.76 -14.57 23.17
N ILE A 320 14.18 -13.33 23.45
CA ILE A 320 15.55 -12.87 23.27
C ILE A 320 16.37 -13.20 24.53
N SER A 321 17.56 -13.78 24.37
CA SER A 321 18.48 -13.98 25.49
C SER A 321 18.95 -12.62 26.03
N PRO A 322 18.84 -12.35 27.35
CA PRO A 322 19.33 -11.09 27.92
C PRO A 322 20.86 -10.97 27.79
N GLN A 323 21.60 -12.08 27.85
CA GLN A 323 23.05 -12.08 27.63
C GLN A 323 23.40 -11.71 26.19
N TRP A 324 22.67 -12.24 25.19
CA TRP A 324 22.87 -11.89 23.78
C TRP A 324 22.64 -10.40 23.54
N LEU A 325 21.57 -9.82 24.11
CA LEU A 325 21.31 -8.39 24.01
C LEU A 325 22.42 -7.58 24.69
N GLN A 326 22.72 -7.90 25.96
CA GLN A 326 23.71 -7.18 26.77
C GLN A 326 25.13 -7.20 26.16
N GLN A 327 25.57 -8.32 25.59
CA GLN A 327 26.89 -8.45 24.92
C GLN A 327 27.00 -7.64 23.63
N LYS A 328 25.88 -7.11 23.13
CA LYS A 328 25.75 -6.38 21.86
C LYS A 328 25.31 -4.93 22.05
N LEU A 329 25.19 -4.47 23.29
CA LEU A 329 25.08 -3.05 23.62
C LEU A 329 26.48 -2.43 23.65
N GLY A 330 26.54 -1.13 23.37
CA GLY A 330 27.78 -0.36 23.39
C GLY A 330 28.19 0.04 21.98
N LYS A 331 28.59 1.31 21.83
CA LYS A 331 29.14 1.81 20.56
C LYS A 331 30.43 1.10 20.20
N THR A 332 30.60 0.81 18.92
CA THR A 332 31.83 0.28 18.34
C THR A 332 32.52 1.33 17.47
N ALA A 333 33.76 1.05 17.06
CA ALA A 333 34.35 1.77 15.92
C ALA A 333 33.47 1.56 14.65
N LEU A 334 33.53 2.51 13.72
CA LEU A 334 32.81 2.40 12.44
C LEU A 334 33.30 1.17 11.67
N SER A 335 32.36 0.33 11.21
CA SER A 335 32.71 -0.87 10.45
C SER A 335 33.33 -0.53 9.09
N VAL A 336 34.06 -1.48 8.50
CA VAL A 336 34.66 -1.32 7.16
C VAL A 336 33.59 -1.00 6.11
N ALA A 337 32.38 -1.55 6.25
CA ALA A 337 31.24 -1.23 5.39
C ALA A 337 30.82 0.24 5.47
N VAL A 338 30.74 0.83 6.68
CA VAL A 338 30.43 2.26 6.86
C VAL A 338 31.55 3.14 6.29
N GLN A 339 32.81 2.78 6.53
CA GLN A 339 33.97 3.52 6.00
C GLN A 339 33.99 3.50 4.46
N LYS A 340 33.71 2.35 3.85
CA LYS A 340 33.56 2.18 2.39
C LYS A 340 32.40 3.03 1.85
N ALA A 341 31.24 2.99 2.51
CA ALA A 341 30.08 3.79 2.11
C ALA A 341 30.40 5.30 2.11
N ASN A 342 31.09 5.80 3.15
CA ASN A 342 31.49 7.21 3.21
C ASN A 342 32.51 7.59 2.11
N ALA A 343 33.40 6.69 1.72
CA ALA A 343 34.32 6.91 0.59
C ALA A 343 33.58 6.95 -0.75
N GLU A 344 32.64 6.03 -1.00
CA GLU A 344 31.80 6.01 -2.20
C GLU A 344 30.88 7.24 -2.28
N LEU A 345 30.34 7.70 -1.14
CA LEU A 345 29.56 8.94 -1.07
C LEU A 345 30.40 10.18 -1.40
N LYS A 346 31.68 10.22 -1.01
CA LYS A 346 32.56 11.33 -1.40
C LYS A 346 32.67 11.45 -2.92
N GLU A 347 32.90 10.33 -3.61
CA GLU A 347 32.96 10.27 -5.08
C GLU A 347 31.59 10.59 -5.72
N HIS A 348 30.49 10.13 -5.12
CA HIS A 348 29.13 10.49 -5.55
C HIS A 348 28.92 12.01 -5.53
N TRP A 349 29.26 12.67 -4.42
CA TRP A 349 29.12 14.13 -4.30
C TRP A 349 30.10 14.91 -5.19
N ASP A 350 31.28 14.37 -5.47
CA ASP A 350 32.21 14.92 -6.47
C ASP A 350 31.58 14.89 -7.88
N LYS A 351 30.94 13.77 -8.26
CA LYS A 351 30.20 13.64 -9.54
C LYS A 351 28.96 14.54 -9.61
N VAL A 352 28.19 14.64 -8.52
CA VAL A 352 27.03 15.55 -8.42
C VAL A 352 27.48 17.01 -8.62
N ALA A 353 28.52 17.46 -7.91
CA ALA A 353 29.03 18.81 -8.03
C ALA A 353 29.61 19.09 -9.43
N ALA A 354 30.36 18.15 -10.01
CA ALA A 354 30.89 18.28 -11.37
C ALA A 354 29.78 18.38 -12.44
N ALA A 355 28.69 17.62 -12.29
CA ALA A 355 27.55 17.67 -13.19
C ALA A 355 26.76 18.99 -13.06
N LEU A 356 26.55 19.49 -11.83
CA LEU A 356 25.87 20.76 -11.57
C LEU A 356 26.71 21.99 -11.97
N ASN A 357 28.04 21.90 -11.91
CA ASN A 357 28.96 22.94 -12.37
C ASN A 357 29.22 22.89 -13.89
N SER A 358 28.56 21.99 -14.62
CA SER A 358 28.65 21.95 -16.09
C SER A 358 27.86 23.11 -16.71
N SER A 359 28.29 23.60 -17.87
CA SER A 359 27.65 24.76 -18.50
C SER A 359 26.20 24.47 -18.90
N ILE A 360 25.29 25.35 -18.48
CA ILE A 360 23.87 25.28 -18.86
C ILE A 360 23.77 25.29 -20.38
N THR A 361 23.27 24.20 -20.95
CA THR A 361 23.03 24.10 -22.37
C THR A 361 21.68 24.71 -22.68
N ARG A 362 21.62 25.96 -23.15
CA ARG A 362 20.39 26.64 -23.65
C ARG A 362 19.71 25.96 -24.86
N ARG A 363 20.03 24.69 -25.12
CA ARG A 363 19.43 23.84 -26.13
C ARG A 363 18.79 22.65 -25.42
N VAL A 364 17.46 22.63 -25.41
CA VAL A 364 16.61 21.50 -25.01
C VAL A 364 17.23 20.15 -25.43
N PRO A 365 17.31 19.12 -24.57
CA PRO A 365 17.76 17.79 -24.95
C PRO A 365 16.94 17.20 -26.11
N ALA A 366 17.58 16.34 -26.92
CA ALA A 366 16.89 15.70 -28.04
C ALA A 366 15.71 14.81 -27.58
N CYS A 367 15.88 14.10 -26.46
CA CYS A 367 14.83 13.28 -25.86
C CYS A 367 13.57 14.08 -25.47
N ILE A 368 13.72 15.30 -24.97
CA ILE A 368 12.58 16.18 -24.61
C ILE A 368 11.86 16.69 -25.87
N ARG A 369 12.60 17.09 -26.92
CA ARG A 369 11.98 17.45 -28.20
C ARG A 369 11.25 16.26 -28.85
N GLU A 370 11.84 15.07 -28.80
CA GLU A 370 11.21 13.84 -29.28
C GLU A 370 9.96 13.47 -28.47
N LEU A 371 9.97 13.71 -27.15
CA LEU A 371 8.82 13.50 -26.28
C LEU A 371 7.68 14.43 -26.71
N TRP A 372 7.93 15.73 -26.83
CA TRP A 372 6.93 16.69 -27.32
C TRP A 372 6.42 16.35 -28.72
N GLN A 373 7.28 15.91 -29.64
CA GLN A 373 6.88 15.47 -30.98
C GLN A 373 5.97 14.22 -30.96
N LYS A 374 6.14 13.33 -29.98
CA LYS A 374 5.35 12.10 -29.84
C LYS A 374 4.10 12.28 -28.98
N LEU A 375 4.03 13.31 -28.15
CA LEU A 375 2.96 13.53 -27.19
C LEU A 375 1.55 13.58 -27.82
N PRO A 376 1.29 14.31 -28.93
CA PRO A 376 -0.04 14.32 -29.54
C PRO A 376 -0.49 12.92 -29.97
N LYS A 377 0.43 12.10 -30.50
CA LYS A 377 0.13 10.72 -30.90
C LYS A 377 -0.14 9.81 -29.70
N ALA A 378 0.54 10.02 -28.57
CA ALA A 378 0.26 9.28 -27.33
C ALA A 378 -1.16 9.61 -26.84
N MET A 379 -1.48 10.90 -26.70
CA MET A 379 -2.81 11.37 -26.29
C MET A 379 -3.92 10.92 -27.24
N GLU A 380 -3.69 10.98 -28.56
CA GLU A 380 -4.62 10.43 -29.56
C GLU A 380 -4.78 8.91 -29.43
N THR A 381 -3.72 8.17 -29.10
CA THR A 381 -3.80 6.70 -28.96
C THR A 381 -4.69 6.34 -27.77
N ASP A 382 -4.53 7.02 -26.64
CA ASP A 382 -5.34 6.82 -25.45
C ASP A 382 -6.80 7.27 -25.69
N PHE A 383 -7.01 8.45 -26.29
CA PHE A 383 -8.35 8.93 -26.66
C PHE A 383 -9.05 8.01 -27.69
N VAL A 384 -8.32 7.47 -28.68
CA VAL A 384 -8.87 6.51 -29.64
C VAL A 384 -9.13 5.15 -28.96
N PHE A 385 -8.34 4.77 -27.96
CA PHE A 385 -8.58 3.56 -27.17
C PHE A 385 -9.85 3.70 -26.31
N GLU A 386 -10.01 4.82 -25.59
CA GLU A 386 -11.23 5.15 -24.83
C GLU A 386 -12.46 5.21 -25.74
N ASN A 387 -12.38 5.89 -26.89
CA ASN A 387 -13.48 5.93 -27.86
C ASN A 387 -13.81 4.55 -28.43
N LYS A 388 -12.82 3.71 -28.73
CA LYS A 388 -13.05 2.32 -29.19
C LYS A 388 -13.65 1.47 -28.08
N LEU A 389 -13.23 1.64 -26.83
CA LEU A 389 -13.78 0.96 -25.67
C LEU A 389 -15.25 1.37 -25.46
N SER A 390 -15.56 2.66 -25.55
CA SER A 390 -16.92 3.21 -25.50
C SER A 390 -17.79 2.71 -26.67
N GLN A 391 -17.28 2.73 -27.91
CA GLN A 391 -17.98 2.18 -29.07
C GLN A 391 -18.22 0.66 -28.95
N ALA A 392 -17.27 -0.09 -28.42
CA ALA A 392 -17.42 -1.51 -28.15
C ALA A 392 -18.48 -1.77 -27.06
N GLN A 393 -18.46 -1.01 -25.95
CA GLN A 393 -19.49 -1.06 -24.90
C GLN A 393 -20.88 -0.75 -25.47
N ASN A 394 -21.02 0.29 -26.30
CA ASN A 394 -22.28 0.64 -26.97
C ASN A 394 -22.76 -0.44 -27.95
N THR A 395 -21.84 -1.04 -28.72
CA THR A 395 -22.14 -2.14 -29.64
C THR A 395 -22.59 -3.40 -28.90
N ILE A 396 -21.92 -3.73 -27.79
CA ILE A 396 -22.30 -4.81 -26.87
C ILE A 396 -23.70 -4.53 -26.28
N GLY A 397 -24.00 -3.28 -25.92
CA GLY A 397 -25.33 -2.85 -25.47
C GLY A 397 -26.41 -3.09 -26.52
N HIS A 398 -26.19 -2.70 -27.78
CA HIS A 398 -27.13 -2.94 -28.87
C HIS A 398 -27.36 -4.45 -29.14
N LEU A 399 -26.28 -5.25 -29.22
CA LEU A 399 -26.37 -6.69 -29.43
C LEU A 399 -27.09 -7.40 -28.27
N ARG A 400 -26.98 -6.90 -27.03
CA ARG A 400 -27.72 -7.41 -25.87
C ARG A 400 -29.23 -7.21 -26.00
N ILE A 401 -29.65 -6.05 -26.51
CA ILE A 401 -31.07 -5.74 -26.77
C ILE A 401 -31.59 -6.66 -27.89
N GLU A 402 -30.89 -6.76 -29.01
CA GLU A 402 -31.28 -7.62 -30.14
C GLU A 402 -31.37 -9.10 -29.75
N VAL A 403 -30.44 -9.59 -28.92
CA VAL A 403 -30.49 -10.96 -28.36
C VAL A 403 -31.67 -11.14 -27.39
N ALA A 404 -32.07 -10.12 -26.63
CA ALA A 404 -33.25 -10.17 -25.78
C ALA A 404 -34.54 -10.23 -26.61
N ASP A 405 -34.66 -9.42 -27.65
CA ASP A 405 -35.80 -9.42 -28.57
C ASP A 405 -35.91 -10.74 -29.35
N LEU A 406 -34.80 -11.27 -29.85
CA LEU A 406 -34.75 -12.59 -30.48
C LEU A 406 -35.18 -13.70 -29.51
N ARG A 407 -34.79 -13.62 -28.23
CA ARG A 407 -35.20 -14.60 -27.19
C ARG A 407 -36.67 -14.47 -26.80
N SER A 408 -37.28 -13.29 -26.91
CA SER A 408 -38.70 -13.06 -26.63
C SER A 408 -39.62 -13.48 -27.80
N SER A 409 -39.08 -13.52 -29.02
CA SER A 409 -39.80 -13.86 -30.24
C SER A 409 -40.46 -15.27 -30.24
N LEU A 410 -41.59 -15.39 -30.92
CA LEU A 410 -42.37 -16.63 -31.03
C LEU A 410 -41.57 -17.79 -31.66
N SER A 411 -40.72 -17.52 -32.65
CA SER A 411 -39.89 -18.54 -33.31
C SER A 411 -38.85 -19.16 -32.36
N TRP A 412 -38.32 -18.38 -31.42
CA TRP A 412 -37.39 -18.88 -30.40
C TRP A 412 -38.09 -19.76 -29.36
N ARG A 413 -39.32 -19.41 -28.97
CA ARG A 413 -40.12 -20.19 -28.01
C ARG A 413 -40.57 -21.54 -28.59
N VAL A 414 -41.02 -21.56 -29.85
CA VAL A 414 -41.48 -22.80 -30.53
C VAL A 414 -40.33 -23.80 -30.76
N THR A 415 -39.12 -23.32 -31.02
CA THR A 415 -37.94 -24.19 -31.24
C THR A 415 -37.20 -24.58 -29.97
N ALA A 416 -37.68 -24.20 -28.77
CA ALA A 416 -37.04 -24.53 -27.51
C ALA A 416 -36.97 -26.04 -27.19
N PRO A 417 -38.03 -26.87 -27.41
CA PRO A 417 -37.99 -28.30 -27.09
C PRO A 417 -37.00 -29.09 -27.95
N LEU A 418 -36.98 -28.82 -29.26
CA LEU A 418 -36.05 -29.44 -30.20
C LEU A 418 -34.59 -29.11 -29.86
N ARG A 419 -34.34 -27.90 -29.35
CA ARG A 419 -33.00 -27.48 -28.90
C ARG A 419 -32.61 -28.03 -27.53
N ALA A 420 -33.55 -28.36 -26.66
CA ALA A 420 -33.28 -29.13 -25.44
C ALA A 420 -32.82 -30.55 -25.77
N LEU A 421 -33.48 -31.22 -26.73
CA LEU A 421 -33.09 -32.54 -27.22
C LEU A 421 -31.72 -32.52 -27.92
N ALA A 422 -31.46 -31.53 -28.77
CA ALA A 422 -30.15 -31.34 -29.39
C ALA A 422 -29.04 -31.09 -28.34
N LYS A 423 -29.30 -30.26 -27.32
CA LYS A 423 -28.36 -30.02 -26.21
C LYS A 423 -28.13 -31.25 -25.33
N PHE A 424 -29.10 -32.15 -25.19
CA PHE A 424 -28.92 -33.42 -24.48
C PHE A 424 -27.95 -34.35 -25.24
N ILE A 425 -28.15 -34.50 -26.56
CA ILE A 425 -27.24 -35.24 -27.45
C ILE A 425 -25.85 -34.59 -27.50
N GLN A 426 -25.77 -33.26 -27.45
CA GLN A 426 -24.50 -32.52 -27.46
C GLN A 426 -23.77 -32.58 -26.10
N ARG A 427 -24.48 -32.65 -24.97
CA ARG A 427 -23.90 -32.86 -23.63
C ARG A 427 -23.24 -34.23 -23.49
N LEU A 428 -23.77 -35.27 -24.13
CA LEU A 428 -23.12 -36.58 -24.23
C LEU A 428 -21.85 -36.57 -25.11
N ARG A 429 -21.64 -35.54 -25.91
CA ARG A 429 -20.49 -35.39 -26.83
C ARG A 429 -19.41 -34.44 -26.31
N ASN A 430 -19.78 -33.47 -25.47
CA ASN A 430 -18.90 -32.43 -24.96
C ASN A 430 -18.43 -32.70 -23.51
N GLN A 431 -17.92 -33.91 -23.25
CA GLN A 431 -17.04 -34.18 -22.09
C GLN A 431 -15.62 -33.58 -22.27
N ARG A 432 -15.49 -32.56 -23.11
CA ARG A 432 -14.27 -31.79 -23.41
C ARG A 432 -14.64 -30.32 -23.59
N SER A 433 -13.83 -29.45 -22.99
CA SER A 433 -13.78 -27.99 -23.17
C SER A 433 -14.86 -27.12 -22.46
N THR A 434 -14.42 -26.47 -21.37
CA THR A 434 -14.74 -25.07 -20.95
C THR A 434 -14.19 -24.06 -21.99
N PRO A 435 -14.32 -22.69 -21.90
CA PRO A 435 -14.78 -21.75 -20.84
C PRO A 435 -16.00 -20.83 -21.24
N THR A 436 -16.67 -20.05 -20.36
CA THR A 436 -16.36 -18.66 -19.82
C THR A 436 -16.31 -17.61 -20.98
N ILE A 437 -17.06 -16.49 -21.02
CA ILE A 437 -16.93 -15.23 -20.22
C ILE A 437 -18.18 -14.30 -20.32
N THR A 438 -18.23 -13.33 -19.41
CA THR A 438 -19.20 -12.25 -19.15
C THR A 438 -19.38 -11.17 -20.24
N ALA A 439 -20.31 -10.23 -19.98
CA ALA A 439 -20.17 -8.81 -20.35
C ALA A 439 -21.02 -7.93 -19.39
N PRO A 440 -20.79 -6.61 -19.24
CA PRO A 440 -21.45 -5.77 -18.23
C PRO A 440 -22.56 -4.81 -18.76
N HIS A 441 -23.27 -4.17 -17.83
CA HIS A 441 -24.35 -3.20 -18.06
C HIS A 441 -23.89 -1.73 -18.12
N GLN A 442 -24.76 -0.86 -18.65
CA GLN A 442 -24.84 0.57 -18.32
C GLN A 442 -26.25 0.93 -17.81
N THR A 443 -26.36 2.04 -17.08
CA THR A 443 -27.48 2.44 -16.20
C THR A 443 -28.26 3.66 -16.70
N LYS A 444 -29.52 3.80 -16.25
CA LYS A 444 -30.31 5.05 -16.24
C LYS A 444 -31.25 5.08 -15.01
N SER A 445 -31.68 6.28 -14.62
CA SER A 445 -32.20 6.63 -13.29
C SER A 445 -33.45 7.54 -13.41
N VAL A 446 -34.39 7.69 -12.46
CA VAL A 446 -34.71 7.05 -11.17
C VAL A 446 -36.26 6.88 -11.07
N ALA A 447 -36.76 5.86 -10.36
CA ALA A 447 -38.04 5.94 -9.66
C ALA A 447 -37.96 5.16 -8.34
N ALA A 448 -38.40 5.76 -7.22
CA ALA A 448 -38.44 5.08 -5.93
C ALA A 448 -39.59 4.05 -5.95
N ILE A 449 -39.24 2.76 -5.92
CA ILE A 449 -40.20 1.65 -5.87
C ILE A 449 -40.29 1.18 -4.41
N ASP A 450 -41.50 0.93 -3.92
CA ASP A 450 -41.73 0.28 -2.61
C ASP A 450 -41.11 -1.13 -2.60
N ILE A 451 -39.89 -1.23 -2.07
CA ILE A 451 -39.10 -2.47 -1.99
C ILE A 451 -39.88 -3.57 -1.25
N ALA A 452 -40.74 -3.21 -0.29
CA ALA A 452 -41.55 -4.12 0.49
C ALA A 452 -42.54 -4.98 -0.34
N ALA A 453 -42.92 -4.54 -1.54
CA ALA A 453 -43.80 -5.31 -2.43
C ALA A 453 -43.04 -6.27 -3.37
N ALA A 454 -41.73 -6.07 -3.55
CA ALA A 454 -40.89 -6.89 -4.41
C ALA A 454 -40.15 -7.94 -3.56
N GLY A 455 -40.76 -9.11 -3.38
CA GLY A 455 -40.30 -10.18 -2.47
C GLY A 455 -38.83 -10.61 -2.62
N GLY A 456 -38.34 -11.40 -1.64
CA GLY A 456 -36.92 -11.73 -1.47
C GLY A 456 -36.18 -12.18 -2.74
N ILE A 457 -34.87 -11.92 -2.77
CA ILE A 457 -33.97 -12.25 -3.87
C ILE A 457 -33.19 -13.55 -3.62
N MET A 458 -32.98 -13.89 -2.34
CA MET A 458 -32.28 -15.08 -1.85
C MET A 458 -33.24 -16.27 -1.64
N GLN A 459 -32.81 -17.45 -2.09
CA GLN A 459 -33.48 -18.74 -1.86
C GLN A 459 -32.98 -19.32 -0.53
N PHE A 460 -33.55 -18.86 0.59
CA PHE A 460 -33.13 -19.26 1.93
C PHE A 460 -33.17 -20.77 2.15
N GLU A 461 -34.06 -21.48 1.45
CA GLU A 461 -34.17 -22.94 1.44
C GLU A 461 -32.81 -23.60 1.16
N ALA A 462 -32.00 -23.05 0.24
CA ALA A 462 -30.67 -23.57 -0.10
C ALA A 462 -29.69 -23.53 1.09
N ILE A 463 -29.78 -22.48 1.93
CA ILE A 463 -29.03 -22.36 3.18
C ILE A 463 -29.60 -23.32 4.22
N GLU A 464 -30.92 -23.35 4.38
CA GLU A 464 -31.65 -24.15 5.37
C GLU A 464 -31.49 -25.68 5.17
N THR A 465 -31.22 -26.14 3.94
CA THR A 465 -30.97 -27.55 3.60
C THR A 465 -29.50 -27.91 3.41
N CYS A 466 -28.57 -26.96 3.52
CA CYS A 466 -27.14 -27.23 3.43
C CYS A 466 -26.64 -27.94 4.71
N GLU A 467 -25.62 -28.78 4.59
CA GLU A 467 -24.96 -29.45 5.71
C GLU A 467 -23.63 -28.77 6.05
N LEU A 468 -23.42 -28.49 7.34
CA LEU A 468 -22.14 -28.01 7.85
C LEU A 468 -21.13 -29.16 7.87
N ARG A 469 -20.01 -28.99 7.17
CA ARG A 469 -18.87 -29.90 7.22
C ARG A 469 -18.05 -29.60 8.47
N SER A 470 -17.54 -30.64 9.11
CA SER A 470 -16.67 -30.54 10.30
C SER A 470 -15.17 -30.58 9.98
N GLU A 471 -14.81 -30.92 8.75
CA GLU A 471 -13.43 -31.12 8.28
C GLU A 471 -13.07 -30.12 7.17
N PRO A 472 -11.94 -29.38 7.29
CA PRO A 472 -10.98 -29.36 8.40
C PRO A 472 -11.45 -28.62 9.67
N TYR A 473 -12.59 -27.93 9.59
CA TYR A 473 -13.29 -27.24 10.68
C TYR A 473 -14.75 -27.03 10.27
N GLY A 474 -15.55 -26.32 11.07
CA GLY A 474 -16.93 -25.95 10.73
C GLY A 474 -17.03 -25.02 9.52
N TRP A 475 -17.40 -25.55 8.35
CA TRP A 475 -17.62 -24.75 7.13
C TRP A 475 -18.67 -25.37 6.20
N ALA A 476 -19.25 -24.59 5.31
CA ALA A 476 -20.18 -25.07 4.28
C ALA A 476 -19.96 -24.36 2.94
N ALA A 477 -20.32 -25.03 1.85
CA ALA A 477 -20.53 -24.40 0.54
C ALA A 477 -22.02 -24.53 0.20
N VAL A 478 -22.66 -23.40 -0.09
CA VAL A 478 -24.07 -23.35 -0.53
C VAL A 478 -24.07 -22.99 -2.01
N GLU A 479 -24.90 -23.68 -2.78
CA GLU A 479 -25.12 -23.43 -4.20
C GLU A 479 -26.59 -23.02 -4.43
N ASP A 480 -26.91 -22.51 -5.61
CA ASP A 480 -28.26 -22.06 -5.99
C ASP A 480 -28.90 -21.03 -5.02
N LEU A 481 -28.13 -20.12 -4.40
CA LEU A 481 -28.68 -19.07 -3.52
C LEU A 481 -29.66 -18.12 -4.22
N TYR A 482 -29.62 -18.03 -5.55
CA TYR A 482 -30.44 -17.10 -6.33
C TYR A 482 -31.04 -17.83 -7.53
N SER A 483 -32.25 -17.43 -7.94
CA SER A 483 -32.75 -17.82 -9.27
C SER A 483 -31.81 -17.32 -10.37
N ALA A 484 -31.74 -17.98 -11.52
CA ALA A 484 -30.85 -17.57 -12.61
C ALA A 484 -31.04 -16.11 -13.06
N GLN A 485 -32.26 -15.56 -12.94
CA GLN A 485 -32.56 -14.16 -13.22
C GLN A 485 -31.99 -13.22 -12.14
N ASN A 486 -32.14 -13.57 -10.87
CA ASN A 486 -31.60 -12.80 -9.75
C ASN A 486 -30.06 -12.84 -9.74
N ALA A 487 -29.47 -14.02 -10.01
CA ALA A 487 -28.03 -14.21 -10.14
C ALA A 487 -27.43 -13.32 -11.23
N ALA A 488 -28.04 -13.31 -12.42
CA ALA A 488 -27.64 -12.41 -13.50
C ALA A 488 -27.72 -10.95 -13.07
N ALA A 489 -28.88 -10.49 -12.56
CA ALA A 489 -29.06 -9.10 -12.14
C ALA A 489 -28.07 -8.64 -11.07
N LEU A 490 -27.77 -9.48 -10.07
CA LEU A 490 -26.80 -9.17 -9.01
C LEU A 490 -25.36 -9.08 -9.54
N ALA A 491 -24.95 -9.99 -10.43
CA ALA A 491 -23.62 -9.96 -11.03
C ALA A 491 -23.43 -8.81 -12.04
N ASP A 492 -24.46 -8.54 -12.86
CA ASP A 492 -24.50 -7.48 -13.86
C ASP A 492 -24.50 -6.07 -13.25
N THR A 493 -25.15 -5.91 -12.08
CA THR A 493 -25.30 -4.61 -11.38
C THR A 493 -24.54 -4.55 -10.06
N PHE A 494 -23.49 -5.37 -9.89
CA PHE A 494 -22.60 -5.33 -8.72
C PHE A 494 -22.08 -3.89 -8.49
N PRO A 495 -22.19 -3.33 -7.27
CA PRO A 495 -21.89 -1.93 -7.00
C PRO A 495 -20.41 -1.63 -7.21
N ARG A 496 -20.11 -0.42 -7.68
CA ARG A 496 -18.75 0.05 -7.99
C ARG A 496 -18.35 1.30 -7.21
N ASP A 497 -19.35 1.99 -6.70
CA ASP A 497 -19.36 3.22 -5.92
C ASP A 497 -18.98 3.00 -4.46
N HIS A 498 -18.46 4.05 -3.82
CA HIS A 498 -18.18 4.14 -2.38
C HIS A 498 -17.24 3.04 -1.82
N TYR A 499 -16.29 2.56 -2.63
CA TYR A 499 -15.24 1.66 -2.17
C TYR A 499 -14.11 2.43 -1.50
N LYS A 500 -13.43 1.83 -0.53
CA LYS A 500 -12.11 2.28 -0.07
C LYS A 500 -11.08 1.19 -0.21
N ALA A 501 -9.83 1.59 -0.42
CA ALA A 501 -8.69 0.67 -0.42
C ALA A 501 -8.44 0.14 1.00
N VAL A 502 -8.38 -1.19 1.14
CA VAL A 502 -8.03 -1.87 2.38
C VAL A 502 -6.76 -2.67 2.10
N LYS A 503 -5.62 -2.02 2.39
CA LYS A 503 -4.28 -2.56 2.24
C LYS A 503 -3.62 -2.64 3.61
N GLY A 504 -2.92 -3.73 3.90
CA GLY A 504 -2.21 -3.87 5.16
C GLY A 504 -1.41 -5.15 5.28
N TYR A 505 -0.63 -5.21 6.37
CA TYR A 505 0.07 -6.39 6.85
C TYR A 505 -0.24 -6.52 8.34
N ASP A 506 -0.92 -7.59 8.74
CA ASP A 506 -1.40 -7.79 10.12
C ASP A 506 -0.43 -8.59 11.01
N GLY A 507 0.75 -8.94 10.48
CA GLY A 507 1.73 -9.78 11.14
C GLY A 507 1.67 -11.25 10.73
N GLU A 508 0.59 -11.71 10.10
CA GLU A 508 0.47 -13.07 9.52
C GLU A 508 0.43 -13.06 7.99
N LYS A 509 -0.14 -12.02 7.36
CA LYS A 509 -0.35 -11.95 5.91
C LYS A 509 -0.32 -10.51 5.37
N ASP A 510 0.11 -10.36 4.12
CA ASP A 510 -0.27 -9.18 3.33
C ASP A 510 -1.71 -9.33 2.85
N TYR A 511 -2.41 -8.21 2.74
CA TYR A 511 -3.67 -8.13 2.02
C TYR A 511 -3.80 -6.80 1.28
N GLY A 512 -4.47 -6.87 0.14
CA GLY A 512 -4.81 -5.71 -0.67
C GLY A 512 -6.08 -6.04 -1.44
N TYR A 513 -7.16 -5.37 -1.09
CA TYR A 513 -8.48 -5.46 -1.71
C TYR A 513 -9.22 -4.14 -1.43
N GLU A 514 -10.41 -3.99 -1.97
CA GLU A 514 -11.23 -2.79 -1.76
C GLU A 514 -12.59 -3.19 -1.21
N ALA A 515 -13.15 -2.37 -0.32
CA ALA A 515 -14.40 -2.66 0.36
C ALA A 515 -15.37 -1.48 0.33
N ARG A 516 -16.65 -1.76 0.06
CA ARG A 516 -17.79 -0.84 0.17
C ARG A 516 -18.72 -1.33 1.28
N GLU A 517 -19.14 -0.42 2.15
CA GLU A 517 -20.15 -0.73 3.16
C GLU A 517 -21.50 -1.01 2.48
N LEU A 518 -22.17 -2.11 2.85
CA LEU A 518 -23.53 -2.43 2.41
C LEU A 518 -24.53 -2.32 3.57
N VAL A 519 -24.11 -2.78 4.76
CA VAL A 519 -24.81 -2.61 6.04
C VAL A 519 -23.77 -2.35 7.12
N ALA A 520 -23.78 -1.14 7.70
CA ALA A 520 -22.94 -0.78 8.84
C ALA A 520 -23.15 -1.71 10.05
N MET A 521 -22.12 -1.90 10.87
CA MET A 521 -22.17 -2.80 12.03
C MET A 521 -23.33 -2.46 12.99
N GLY A 522 -24.25 -3.42 13.16
CA GLY A 522 -25.43 -3.28 14.02
C GLY A 522 -26.56 -2.42 13.46
N SER A 523 -26.39 -1.86 12.24
CA SER A 523 -27.41 -1.06 11.57
C SER A 523 -28.60 -1.90 11.10
N LYS A 524 -29.74 -1.23 10.91
CA LYS A 524 -30.94 -1.77 10.23
C LYS A 524 -31.22 -1.04 8.90
N ALA A 525 -30.30 -0.18 8.46
CA ALA A 525 -30.39 0.57 7.22
C ALA A 525 -29.33 0.11 6.21
N ILE A 526 -29.62 0.31 4.93
CA ILE A 526 -28.73 -0.01 3.81
C ILE A 526 -27.85 1.21 3.52
N SER A 527 -26.53 1.03 3.51
CA SER A 527 -25.57 2.11 3.27
C SER A 527 -25.56 2.52 1.80
N HIS A 528 -25.69 3.83 1.55
CA HIS A 528 -25.78 4.42 0.19
C HIS A 528 -26.86 3.76 -0.69
N ALA A 529 -28.05 3.55 -0.13
CA ALA A 529 -29.12 2.79 -0.78
C ALA A 529 -29.58 3.36 -2.14
N ALA A 530 -29.52 4.69 -2.32
CA ALA A 530 -29.93 5.37 -3.56
C ALA A 530 -29.04 5.03 -4.76
N ASP A 531 -27.78 4.67 -4.51
CA ASP A 531 -26.78 4.37 -5.54
C ASP A 531 -26.80 2.87 -5.93
N LEU A 532 -27.49 2.03 -5.15
CA LEU A 532 -27.66 0.61 -5.40
C LEU A 532 -28.80 0.31 -6.38
N SER A 533 -28.62 -0.72 -7.21
CA SER A 533 -29.72 -1.26 -8.03
C SER A 533 -30.81 -1.91 -7.17
N VAL A 534 -32.03 -2.02 -7.71
CA VAL A 534 -33.16 -2.69 -7.04
C VAL A 534 -32.83 -4.14 -6.62
N ALA A 535 -31.97 -4.84 -7.38
CA ALA A 535 -31.50 -6.17 -7.00
C ALA A 535 -30.62 -6.14 -5.74
N TRP A 536 -29.72 -5.16 -5.65
CA TRP A 536 -28.83 -4.98 -4.50
C TRP A 536 -29.56 -4.46 -3.25
N GLN A 537 -30.54 -3.56 -3.42
CA GLN A 537 -31.44 -3.16 -2.34
C GLN A 537 -32.24 -4.34 -1.77
N ARG A 538 -32.76 -5.23 -2.64
CA ARG A 538 -33.44 -6.47 -2.22
C ARG A 538 -32.48 -7.45 -1.53
N LEU A 539 -31.24 -7.59 -1.99
CA LEU A 539 -30.23 -8.43 -1.32
C LEU A 539 -29.93 -7.89 0.09
N ALA A 540 -29.67 -6.59 0.24
CA ALA A 540 -29.38 -6.00 1.54
C ALA A 540 -30.60 -6.09 2.50
N ALA A 541 -31.83 -5.98 1.97
CA ALA A 541 -33.05 -6.24 2.74
C ALA A 541 -33.16 -7.70 3.21
N ASP A 542 -32.83 -8.68 2.36
CA ASP A 542 -32.77 -10.10 2.74
C ASP A 542 -31.71 -10.35 3.82
N LEU A 543 -30.52 -9.76 3.71
CA LEU A 543 -29.45 -9.86 4.71
C LEU A 543 -29.85 -9.27 6.07
N LEU A 544 -30.67 -8.22 6.08
CA LEU A 544 -31.25 -7.63 7.29
C LEU A 544 -32.45 -8.41 7.85
N SER A 545 -32.97 -9.40 7.12
CA SER A 545 -34.19 -10.11 7.52
C SER A 545 -33.97 -11.07 8.71
N PRO A 546 -34.98 -11.27 9.57
CA PRO A 546 -34.95 -12.32 10.59
C PRO A 546 -34.78 -13.73 9.99
N ARG A 547 -35.29 -13.96 8.77
CA ARG A 547 -35.20 -15.26 8.09
C ARG A 547 -33.75 -15.61 7.74
N TYR A 548 -32.96 -14.66 7.25
CA TYR A 548 -31.53 -14.86 6.98
C TYR A 548 -30.76 -15.27 8.24
N ARG A 549 -30.99 -14.56 9.35
CA ARG A 549 -30.39 -14.90 10.66
C ARG A 549 -30.80 -16.31 11.11
N ALA A 550 -32.07 -16.68 10.98
CA ALA A 550 -32.56 -18.01 11.34
C ALA A 550 -31.95 -19.12 10.46
N ALA A 551 -31.87 -18.92 9.14
CA ALA A 551 -31.27 -19.87 8.19
C ALA A 551 -29.78 -20.09 8.47
N LEU A 552 -29.00 -19.01 8.70
CA LEU A 552 -27.60 -19.13 9.08
C LEU A 552 -27.40 -19.70 10.49
N SER A 553 -28.32 -19.46 11.42
CA SER A 553 -28.25 -20.06 12.77
C SER A 553 -28.43 -21.57 12.69
N ARG A 554 -29.37 -22.03 11.86
CA ARG A 554 -29.59 -23.45 11.58
C ARG A 554 -28.39 -24.12 10.91
N LEU A 555 -27.78 -23.46 9.92
CA LEU A 555 -26.61 -24.00 9.20
C LEU A 555 -25.34 -24.02 10.07
N SER A 556 -25.07 -22.96 10.84
CA SER A 556 -23.86 -22.88 11.69
C SER A 556 -23.98 -23.61 13.03
N GLY A 557 -25.20 -23.89 13.49
CA GLY A 557 -25.46 -24.42 14.84
C GLY A 557 -25.28 -23.38 15.96
N ILE A 558 -25.20 -22.09 15.63
CA ILE A 558 -24.98 -20.97 16.56
C ILE A 558 -26.18 -20.03 16.48
N ASP A 559 -26.70 -19.54 17.61
CA ASP A 559 -27.76 -18.52 17.60
C ASP A 559 -27.21 -17.16 17.16
N LEU A 560 -27.65 -16.69 15.98
CA LEU A 560 -27.28 -15.40 15.41
C LEU A 560 -28.38 -14.34 15.56
N SER A 561 -29.42 -14.58 16.35
CA SER A 561 -30.60 -13.71 16.46
C SER A 561 -30.25 -12.29 16.91
N ASN A 562 -29.48 -12.14 17.98
CA ASN A 562 -29.19 -10.86 18.64
C ASN A 562 -27.79 -10.29 18.33
N LEU A 563 -26.90 -11.08 17.70
CA LEU A 563 -25.52 -10.69 17.46
C LEU A 563 -25.39 -9.49 16.51
N GLN A 564 -24.37 -8.67 16.74
CA GLN A 564 -24.00 -7.60 15.82
C GLN A 564 -23.59 -8.18 14.47
N MET A 565 -24.03 -7.54 13.39
CA MET A 565 -23.74 -7.95 12.01
C MET A 565 -23.35 -6.73 11.19
N GLU A 566 -22.38 -6.91 10.30
CA GLU A 566 -22.09 -5.98 9.20
C GLU A 566 -22.04 -6.75 7.88
N ALA A 567 -22.32 -6.07 6.77
CA ALA A 567 -22.17 -6.61 5.43
C ALA A 567 -21.37 -5.65 4.56
N ASN A 568 -20.34 -6.19 3.89
CA ASN A 568 -19.41 -5.42 3.07
C ASN A 568 -19.27 -6.06 1.69
N ALA A 569 -19.37 -5.27 0.62
CA ALA A 569 -19.06 -5.70 -0.73
C ALA A 569 -17.55 -5.53 -0.98
N PHE A 570 -16.92 -6.50 -1.66
CA PHE A 570 -15.47 -6.55 -1.87
C PHE A 570 -15.13 -6.68 -3.34
N HIS A 571 -14.18 -5.84 -3.77
CA HIS A 571 -13.46 -5.94 -5.02
C HIS A 571 -12.05 -6.50 -4.74
N TYR A 572 -11.66 -7.52 -5.49
CA TYR A 572 -10.27 -7.98 -5.58
C TYR A 572 -9.81 -7.83 -7.03
N GLY A 573 -8.95 -6.84 -7.27
CA GLY A 573 -8.38 -6.53 -8.57
C GLY A 573 -7.15 -7.39 -8.94
N PRO A 574 -6.42 -7.04 -10.01
CA PRO A 574 -5.22 -7.76 -10.42
C PRO A 574 -4.16 -7.77 -9.29
N GLY A 575 -3.61 -8.94 -8.97
CA GLY A 575 -2.64 -9.09 -7.89
C GLY A 575 -3.21 -9.03 -6.46
N ALA A 576 -4.50 -8.71 -6.29
CA ALA A 576 -5.19 -8.68 -4.99
C ALA A 576 -5.24 -10.08 -4.35
N TRP A 577 -5.16 -10.14 -3.02
CA TRP A 577 -5.19 -11.40 -2.28
C TRP A 577 -5.49 -11.19 -0.79
N LEU A 578 -5.77 -12.30 -0.09
CA LEU A 578 -5.92 -12.35 1.35
C LEU A 578 -5.23 -13.63 1.84
N GLY A 579 -4.06 -13.52 2.48
CA GLY A 579 -3.31 -14.70 2.92
C GLY A 579 -4.03 -15.61 3.96
N PRO A 580 -3.43 -16.76 4.30
CA PRO A 580 -3.91 -17.64 5.36
C PRO A 580 -4.18 -16.90 6.67
N HIS A 581 -5.36 -17.10 7.24
CA HIS A 581 -5.75 -16.55 8.54
C HIS A 581 -6.89 -17.36 9.16
N LEU A 582 -7.11 -17.16 10.44
CA LEU A 582 -8.19 -17.78 11.21
C LEU A 582 -9.50 -16.98 11.27
N ASP A 583 -9.51 -15.75 10.73
CA ASP A 583 -10.43 -14.65 11.07
C ASP A 583 -10.25 -14.09 12.51
N LEU A 584 -10.64 -12.82 12.72
CA LEU A 584 -10.52 -12.13 14.02
C LEU A 584 -11.28 -12.86 15.14
N ARG A 585 -10.76 -12.81 16.38
CA ARG A 585 -11.32 -13.54 17.53
C ARG A 585 -12.77 -13.17 17.91
N ASP A 586 -13.16 -11.96 17.56
CA ASP A 586 -14.50 -11.41 17.83
C ASP A 586 -15.53 -11.78 16.76
N LYS A 587 -15.10 -12.33 15.62
CA LYS A 587 -16.00 -12.92 14.63
C LYS A 587 -16.48 -14.27 15.13
N ILE A 588 -17.71 -14.61 14.78
CA ILE A 588 -18.38 -15.86 15.18
C ILE A 588 -18.73 -16.67 13.93
N VAL A 589 -19.41 -16.05 12.97
CA VAL A 589 -19.73 -16.64 11.66
C VAL A 589 -19.45 -15.63 10.56
N THR A 590 -18.76 -16.09 9.51
CA THR A 590 -18.48 -15.34 8.28
C THR A 590 -19.15 -16.03 7.10
N HIS A 591 -20.03 -15.34 6.37
CA HIS A 591 -20.71 -15.84 5.18
C HIS A 591 -20.28 -15.02 3.96
N VAL A 592 -19.61 -15.67 3.01
CA VAL A 592 -19.04 -15.06 1.79
C VAL A 592 -19.92 -15.44 0.60
N LEU A 593 -20.67 -14.47 0.06
CA LEU A 593 -21.52 -14.63 -1.11
C LEU A 593 -20.77 -14.14 -2.35
N TYR A 594 -20.86 -14.84 -3.49
CA TYR A 594 -20.08 -14.51 -4.68
C TYR A 594 -20.91 -13.98 -5.84
N PHE A 595 -20.27 -13.26 -6.78
CA PHE A 595 -20.95 -12.48 -7.82
C PHE A 595 -20.27 -12.45 -9.21
N ASN A 596 -19.26 -13.29 -9.50
CA ASN A 596 -18.77 -13.41 -10.88
C ASN A 596 -19.67 -14.38 -11.67
N PRO A 597 -20.21 -14.03 -12.86
CA PRO A 597 -21.00 -14.96 -13.67
C PRO A 597 -20.23 -16.22 -14.10
N SER A 598 -18.90 -16.13 -14.10
CA SER A 598 -17.96 -17.15 -14.54
C SER A 598 -16.57 -16.79 -13.99
N TRP A 599 -15.73 -17.77 -13.68
CA TRP A 599 -14.38 -17.53 -13.16
C TRP A 599 -13.43 -18.66 -13.57
N ASN A 600 -12.18 -18.31 -13.89
CA ASN A 600 -11.13 -19.29 -14.15
C ASN A 600 -10.31 -19.50 -12.87
N ILE A 601 -10.36 -20.70 -12.31
CA ILE A 601 -9.68 -21.07 -11.04
C ILE A 601 -8.15 -20.89 -11.16
N ALA A 602 -7.58 -21.01 -12.37
CA ALA A 602 -6.15 -20.78 -12.59
C ALA A 602 -5.73 -19.31 -12.41
N ASP A 603 -6.67 -18.36 -12.52
CA ASP A 603 -6.42 -16.93 -12.35
C ASP A 603 -6.48 -16.49 -10.88
N GLY A 604 -6.54 -17.43 -9.93
CA GLY A 604 -6.57 -17.16 -8.50
C GLY A 604 -7.92 -16.64 -8.00
N GLY A 605 -7.94 -15.76 -6.99
CA GLY A 605 -9.15 -15.14 -6.45
C GLY A 605 -10.13 -16.06 -5.71
N CYS A 606 -9.88 -17.36 -5.67
CA CYS A 606 -10.75 -18.34 -5.03
C CYS A 606 -10.55 -18.37 -3.51
N LEU A 607 -11.63 -18.61 -2.77
CA LEU A 607 -11.52 -18.94 -1.34
C LEU A 607 -10.92 -20.34 -1.22
N GLN A 608 -9.90 -20.48 -0.37
CA GLN A 608 -9.30 -21.75 -0.01
C GLN A 608 -9.63 -22.07 1.45
N ILE A 609 -10.16 -23.27 1.68
CA ILE A 609 -10.36 -23.85 3.00
C ILE A 609 -9.12 -24.69 3.30
N LEU A 610 -8.35 -24.32 4.31
CA LEU A 610 -7.04 -24.88 4.59
C LEU A 610 -7.08 -25.77 5.85
N ARG A 611 -6.19 -26.76 5.94
CA ARG A 611 -6.02 -27.58 7.16
C ARG A 611 -5.00 -26.97 8.15
N SER A 612 -4.19 -26.02 7.68
CA SER A 612 -3.16 -25.31 8.43
C SER A 612 -2.95 -23.89 7.88
N SER A 613 -2.01 -23.14 8.44
CA SER A 613 -1.60 -21.81 7.94
C SER A 613 -0.88 -21.82 6.58
N SER A 614 -0.75 -22.98 5.93
CA SER A 614 -0.10 -23.11 4.62
C SER A 614 -1.11 -23.14 3.47
N MET A 615 -0.94 -22.24 2.49
CA MET A 615 -1.67 -22.26 1.21
C MET A 615 -1.52 -23.58 0.43
N ARG A 616 -0.50 -24.40 0.74
CA ARG A 616 -0.28 -25.71 0.11
C ARG A 616 -1.19 -26.81 0.68
N ASP A 617 -1.83 -26.54 1.81
CA ASP A 617 -2.63 -27.50 2.59
C ASP A 617 -4.13 -27.22 2.43
N ALA A 618 -4.54 -26.94 1.18
CA ALA A 618 -5.91 -26.64 0.83
C ALA A 618 -6.75 -27.93 0.77
N ALA A 619 -7.72 -28.05 1.69
CA ALA A 619 -8.72 -29.11 1.68
C ALA A 619 -9.77 -28.88 0.58
N HIS A 620 -10.20 -27.63 0.38
CA HIS A 620 -11.18 -27.25 -0.63
C HIS A 620 -10.88 -25.88 -1.24
N VAL A 621 -11.33 -25.67 -2.48
CA VAL A 621 -11.25 -24.40 -3.21
C VAL A 621 -12.65 -24.06 -3.70
N VAL A 622 -13.14 -22.86 -3.37
CA VAL A 622 -14.45 -22.34 -3.77
C VAL A 622 -14.23 -21.20 -4.74
N ALA A 623 -14.69 -21.38 -5.98
CA ALA A 623 -14.64 -20.36 -7.03
C ALA A 623 -15.70 -19.27 -6.77
N PRO A 624 -15.42 -17.99 -7.09
CA PRO A 624 -16.29 -16.86 -6.78
C PRO A 624 -17.50 -16.73 -7.74
N ILE A 625 -18.20 -17.83 -8.02
CA ILE A 625 -19.30 -17.87 -9.00
C ILE A 625 -20.61 -17.38 -8.39
N VAL A 626 -21.35 -16.53 -9.12
CA VAL A 626 -22.64 -16.01 -8.67
C VAL A 626 -23.65 -17.14 -8.42
N GLY A 627 -24.33 -17.06 -7.27
CA GLY A 627 -25.23 -18.11 -6.80
C GLY A 627 -24.56 -19.16 -5.90
N SER A 628 -23.23 -19.18 -5.79
CA SER A 628 -22.55 -19.89 -4.71
C SER A 628 -22.22 -18.97 -3.53
N SER A 629 -22.05 -19.57 -2.35
CA SER A 629 -21.50 -18.93 -1.17
C SER A 629 -20.69 -19.93 -0.33
N ALA A 630 -19.92 -19.41 0.62
CA ALA A 630 -19.25 -20.21 1.63
C ALA A 630 -19.55 -19.66 3.03
N LEU A 631 -19.89 -20.53 3.98
CA LEU A 631 -19.99 -20.20 5.40
C LEU A 631 -18.79 -20.76 6.16
N LEU A 632 -18.22 -19.96 7.03
CA LEU A 632 -17.10 -20.29 7.91
C LEU A 632 -17.53 -20.05 9.37
N VAL A 633 -17.37 -21.07 10.22
CA VAL A 633 -17.51 -20.92 11.68
C VAL A 633 -16.13 -20.66 12.27
N ARG A 634 -15.97 -19.54 12.98
CA ARG A 634 -14.68 -19.15 13.56
C ARG A 634 -14.22 -20.16 14.62
N SER A 635 -13.03 -20.71 14.43
CA SER A 635 -12.34 -21.58 15.40
C SER A 635 -10.83 -21.39 15.30
N ASP A 636 -10.06 -21.91 16.25
CA ASP A 636 -8.58 -21.80 16.18
C ASP A 636 -7.93 -22.75 15.15
N LYS A 637 -8.78 -23.37 14.31
CA LYS A 637 -8.41 -24.17 13.14
C LYS A 637 -9.09 -23.68 11.86
N SER A 638 -9.87 -22.59 11.87
CA SER A 638 -10.58 -22.08 10.70
C SER A 638 -9.68 -21.36 9.69
N TRP A 639 -8.59 -22.01 9.28
CA TRP A 639 -7.62 -21.47 8.34
C TRP A 639 -8.24 -21.35 6.95
N HIS A 640 -8.23 -20.13 6.42
CA HIS A 640 -8.68 -19.84 5.06
C HIS A 640 -7.92 -18.68 4.44
N ALA A 641 -8.02 -18.56 3.13
CA ALA A 641 -7.36 -17.53 2.33
C ALA A 641 -8.14 -17.22 1.06
N VAL A 642 -7.92 -16.05 0.47
CA VAL A 642 -8.26 -15.78 -0.93
C VAL A 642 -6.96 -15.84 -1.73
N SER A 643 -6.86 -16.80 -2.66
CA SER A 643 -5.67 -16.95 -3.49
C SER A 643 -5.41 -15.71 -4.34
N ARG A 644 -4.15 -15.39 -4.62
CA ARG A 644 -3.78 -14.18 -5.34
C ARG A 644 -4.34 -14.18 -6.76
N VAL A 645 -5.12 -13.15 -7.09
CA VAL A 645 -5.62 -12.90 -8.45
C VAL A 645 -4.44 -12.69 -9.40
N ASP A 646 -4.44 -13.36 -10.56
CA ASP A 646 -3.39 -13.19 -11.57
C ASP A 646 -3.29 -11.71 -11.99
N PRO A 647 -2.09 -11.10 -12.03
CA PRO A 647 -1.93 -9.70 -12.44
C PRO A 647 -2.42 -9.37 -13.86
N ARG A 648 -2.70 -10.37 -14.69
CA ARG A 648 -3.26 -10.23 -16.04
C ARG A 648 -4.78 -10.40 -16.09
N CYS A 649 -5.42 -10.76 -14.97
CA CYS A 649 -6.87 -10.90 -14.91
C CYS A 649 -7.51 -9.50 -15.09
N THR A 650 -8.44 -9.38 -16.03
CA THR A 650 -9.17 -8.13 -16.29
C THR A 650 -10.56 -8.11 -15.67
N GLU A 651 -10.97 -9.20 -15.01
CA GLU A 651 -12.22 -9.27 -14.25
C GLU A 651 -11.95 -9.08 -12.75
N SER A 652 -12.63 -8.11 -12.14
CA SER A 652 -12.71 -7.99 -10.68
C SER A 652 -13.31 -9.26 -10.05
N ARG A 653 -12.67 -9.84 -9.04
CA ARG A 653 -13.23 -10.92 -8.22
C ARG A 653 -14.12 -10.35 -7.13
N ARG A 654 -15.42 -10.68 -7.19
CA ARG A 654 -16.50 -9.99 -6.48
C ARG A 654 -17.14 -10.86 -5.40
N SER A 655 -17.23 -10.35 -4.18
CA SER A 655 -18.02 -10.98 -3.10
C SER A 655 -18.73 -9.95 -2.23
N VAL A 656 -19.70 -10.42 -1.44
CA VAL A 656 -20.12 -9.78 -0.19
C VAL A 656 -19.67 -10.68 0.93
N THR A 657 -19.05 -10.11 1.96
CA THR A 657 -18.78 -10.82 3.22
C THR A 657 -19.71 -10.26 4.28
N VAL A 658 -20.52 -11.14 4.86
CA VAL A 658 -21.41 -10.84 5.98
C VAL A 658 -20.83 -11.50 7.21
N THR A 659 -20.59 -10.70 8.25
CA THR A 659 -19.88 -11.17 9.44
C THR A 659 -20.71 -10.89 10.69
N PHE A 660 -20.89 -11.93 11.51
CA PHE A 660 -21.51 -11.85 12.83
C PHE A 660 -20.43 -11.79 13.90
N TYR A 661 -20.57 -10.86 14.83
CA TYR A 661 -19.58 -10.53 15.84
C TYR A 661 -20.11 -10.77 17.26
N ARG A 662 -19.20 -10.90 18.22
CA ARG A 662 -19.49 -10.81 19.66
C ARG A 662 -20.07 -9.44 20.00
N ASP A 663 -20.89 -9.39 21.04
CA ASP A 663 -21.42 -8.13 21.56
C ASP A 663 -20.28 -7.18 21.98
N HIS A 664 -20.50 -5.87 21.79
CA HIS A 664 -19.53 -4.79 22.02
C HIS A 664 -18.29 -4.78 21.10
N SER A 665 -18.29 -5.57 20.02
CA SER A 665 -17.28 -5.45 18.98
C SER A 665 -17.32 -4.07 18.31
N VAL A 666 -16.18 -3.68 17.73
CA VAL A 666 -16.06 -2.48 16.89
C VAL A 666 -15.68 -2.94 15.48
N SER A 667 -16.28 -2.34 14.45
CA SER A 667 -15.94 -2.68 13.08
C SER A 667 -14.48 -2.32 12.80
N THR A 668 -13.68 -3.34 12.45
CA THR A 668 -12.33 -3.13 11.91
C THR A 668 -12.36 -2.71 10.45
N MET A 669 -13.52 -2.88 9.78
CA MET A 669 -13.72 -2.45 8.40
C MET A 669 -14.14 -0.98 8.33
N TRP A 670 -14.99 -0.51 9.25
CA TRP A 670 -15.51 0.86 9.31
C TRP A 670 -15.55 1.37 10.78
N PRO A 671 -14.39 1.64 11.39
CA PRO A 671 -14.34 2.07 12.78
C PRO A 671 -15.03 3.43 12.99
N PRO A 672 -15.58 3.70 14.19
CA PRO A 672 -16.21 5.00 14.49
C PRO A 672 -15.27 6.17 14.25
N GLY A 673 -15.68 7.11 13.40
CA GLY A 673 -14.87 8.27 13.00
C GLY A 673 -13.91 8.01 11.85
N ASP A 674 -14.01 6.87 11.15
CA ASP A 674 -13.30 6.65 9.90
C ASP A 674 -13.66 7.70 8.85
N ALA A 675 -12.62 8.38 8.35
CA ALA A 675 -12.69 9.43 7.33
C ALA A 675 -11.89 9.04 6.06
N THR A 676 -11.61 7.75 5.87
CA THR A 676 -10.94 7.25 4.67
C THR A 676 -11.76 7.62 3.42
N PRO A 677 -11.17 8.33 2.44
CA PRO A 677 -11.86 8.67 1.21
C PRO A 677 -12.37 7.42 0.48
N THR A 678 -13.55 7.55 -0.13
CA THR A 678 -14.13 6.50 -0.97
C THR A 678 -14.13 6.91 -2.44
N HIS A 679 -14.03 5.92 -3.34
CA HIS A 679 -13.92 6.08 -4.78
C HIS A 679 -14.73 5.01 -5.53
N ASP A 680 -14.88 5.23 -6.84
CA ASP A 680 -15.43 4.23 -7.75
C ASP A 680 -14.31 3.31 -8.25
N TYR A 681 -14.49 1.99 -8.19
CA TYR A 681 -13.54 1.04 -8.80
C TYR A 681 -13.90 0.76 -10.27
N ILE A 682 -12.86 0.54 -11.09
CA ILE A 682 -12.95 0.34 -12.56
C ILE A 682 -13.12 -1.14 -12.93
#